data_AF-A0A6P0KSV8-F1
#
_entry.id   AF-A0A6P0KSV8-F1
#
_cell.length_a   1.000
_cell.length_b   1.000
_cell.length_c   1.000
_cell.angle_alpha   90.00
_cell.angle_beta   90.00
_cell.angle_gamma   90.00
#
_symmetry.space_group_name_H-M   'P 1'
#
loop_
_entity.id
_entity.type
_entity.pdbx_description
1 polymer ?
#
loop_
_entity_poly.entity_id
_entity_poly.type
_entity_poly.pdbx_seq_one_letter_code
_entity_poly.pdbx_strand_id
1 'polypeptide(L)'
;MTNYIKLSTISTFETGIFDDGAAEIPAYDTSSQRLFVVNGANNAIDVLNLSDPANPTKITEISLNDFGGGTNSVAVNNGIVAVAVEDENTQNPGQVIFFNTDGNFLNSVTVGALPDALTFTADGQKVLVANEGEPNNEFTVDPEGSVSIIDISGGVKQATVTNADFKAFNPQIDQLQEQGVRIFGPGATVAQDLEPEFITVSEDSQTAWITLQENNALAVLDINRGEITDILPLGFKDHSLPGNGFDASDQDDGINIQNWPVFGMFQPDAIASFQVDGKTFLITANEGDSRDFEGFSEEALVGDLKLDPHAFPDAAELQQAENLGSLIVTNTLGDTDGDGDFDQLFAFGSRSFSISDEYGNQVFDSGDDFERITAEFLPDDFNSDNDANNSFDTRSNDKGPEPEGVVTGVIDGRTFAFIGLERIGGIMVYDVSEPTHPTFVQYINNRDFSGDAAAGTAGDLGPEGLTFISAEDSPNGRPLLVAANEVSGTTTIYEIESILPDQSIVGDEGDNKLVGTEEDDIIKGLEGNDTIHGDRSDDLIQGNQGDDKLEGGRGHDDLDGGSGNDTIRGGRGRDDLDGGLDNDFLQGGRGNDILDGNHGDDTIKGGRHDDILDGGSGDDILNGGRGSDVMTGGEGYDHFIFKQNKSLLPGEFDVIKDFEVGVDKIEFHGWGNIDPQEWLNSVIYEGRITNTEDGTLFQANDGGKVLIEGVSVEDLSGSDFSFS
;
A
#
# COMPACT_ATOMS: atom_id res chain seq x y z
N MET A 1 11.49 -11.14 7.37
CA MET A 1 11.25 -9.67 7.39
C MET A 1 12.07 -9.07 8.53
N THR A 2 13.20 -8.45 8.23
CA THR A 2 13.92 -7.65 9.24
C THR A 2 13.08 -6.48 9.72
N ASN A 3 12.55 -6.57 10.95
CA ASN A 3 11.98 -5.43 11.66
C ASN A 3 13.12 -4.46 12.04
N TYR A 4 13.47 -3.52 11.15
CA TYR A 4 14.47 -2.47 11.43
C TYR A 4 13.98 -1.44 12.44
N ILE A 5 12.67 -1.28 12.56
CA ILE A 5 12.03 -0.35 13.48
C ILE A 5 10.79 -1.00 14.10
N LYS A 6 10.41 -0.52 15.28
CA LYS A 6 9.13 -0.83 15.92
C LYS A 6 8.44 0.42 16.37
N LEU A 7 7.18 0.58 15.95
CA LEU A 7 6.32 1.62 16.49
C LEU A 7 5.70 1.09 17.77
N SER A 8 5.68 1.92 18.80
CA SER A 8 4.98 1.66 20.04
C SER A 8 4.16 2.87 20.44
N THR A 9 2.88 2.67 20.73
CA THR A 9 2.02 3.71 21.29
C THR A 9 2.58 4.17 22.63
N ILE A 10 2.90 5.46 22.77
CA ILE A 10 3.38 6.03 24.03
C ILE A 10 2.34 6.90 24.72
N SER A 11 1.44 7.52 23.97
CA SER A 11 0.31 8.29 24.53
C SER A 11 -0.77 8.55 23.49
N THR A 12 -1.96 8.87 23.98
CA THR A 12 -3.10 9.35 23.19
C THR A 12 -3.71 10.55 23.89
N PHE A 13 -4.00 11.61 23.13
CA PHE A 13 -4.82 12.73 23.57
C PHE A 13 -6.24 12.52 23.03
N GLU A 14 -7.26 12.73 23.87
CA GLU A 14 -8.67 12.57 23.49
C GLU A 14 -9.39 13.91 23.58
N THR A 15 -10.10 14.29 22.52
CA THR A 15 -10.99 15.47 22.52
C THR A 15 -12.30 15.19 23.28
N GLY A 16 -12.73 13.92 23.30
CA GLY A 16 -14.02 13.47 23.82
C GLY A 16 -15.20 13.71 22.87
N ILE A 17 -14.92 13.99 21.61
CA ILE A 17 -15.88 14.12 20.50
C ILE A 17 -15.71 12.89 19.61
N PHE A 18 -16.83 12.32 19.16
CA PHE A 18 -16.87 11.10 18.35
C PHE A 18 -17.68 11.39 17.10
N ASP A 19 -17.19 10.95 15.94
CA ASP A 19 -17.88 10.94 14.64
C ASP A 19 -18.37 12.35 14.23
N ASP A 20 -17.43 13.32 14.27
CA ASP A 20 -17.69 14.74 13.97
C ASP A 20 -16.41 15.47 13.47
N GLY A 21 -15.38 14.73 13.01
CA GLY A 21 -14.12 15.31 12.52
C GLY A 21 -13.34 16.09 13.59
N ALA A 22 -13.10 15.51 14.77
CA ALA A 22 -12.50 16.27 15.89
C ALA A 22 -10.96 16.24 15.93
N ALA A 23 -10.32 15.37 15.14
CA ALA A 23 -8.87 15.29 15.01
C ALA A 23 -8.50 14.77 13.61
N GLU A 24 -8.24 15.67 12.66
CA GLU A 24 -7.98 15.31 11.26
C GLU A 24 -6.51 15.50 10.89
N ILE A 25 -6.07 16.75 10.67
CA ILE A 25 -4.69 17.04 10.22
C ILE A 25 -3.80 17.52 11.37
N PRO A 26 -2.71 16.78 11.72
CA PRO A 26 -1.71 17.23 12.68
C PRO A 26 -0.56 17.99 12.01
N ALA A 27 0.03 18.96 12.71
CA ALA A 27 1.25 19.65 12.30
C ALA A 27 2.10 20.03 13.52
N TYR A 28 3.40 19.74 13.50
CA TYR A 28 4.30 19.93 14.64
C TYR A 28 5.35 21.03 14.41
N ASP A 29 5.49 21.94 15.38
CA ASP A 29 6.56 22.95 15.38
C ASP A 29 7.68 22.58 16.36
N THR A 30 8.86 22.25 15.81
CA THR A 30 10.06 21.89 16.58
C THR A 30 10.43 22.95 17.63
N SER A 31 10.35 24.22 17.28
CA SER A 31 10.89 25.32 18.10
C SER A 31 10.09 25.54 19.38
N SER A 32 8.77 25.39 19.29
CA SER A 32 7.84 25.57 20.40
C SER A 32 7.42 24.26 21.06
N GLN A 33 7.74 23.12 20.43
CA GLN A 33 7.30 21.76 20.82
C GLN A 33 5.79 21.69 20.95
N ARG A 34 5.08 22.31 20.01
CA ARG A 34 3.62 22.33 19.96
C ARG A 34 3.14 21.54 18.76
N LEU A 35 2.11 20.74 19.01
CA LEU A 35 1.36 20.04 18.00
C LEU A 35 0.04 20.80 17.77
N PHE A 36 -0.26 21.11 16.52
CA PHE A 36 -1.48 21.75 16.06
C PHE A 36 -2.31 20.66 15.40
N VAL A 37 -3.56 20.48 15.80
CA VAL A 37 -4.45 19.45 15.24
C VAL A 37 -5.73 20.13 14.81
N VAL A 38 -6.17 19.89 13.57
CA VAL A 38 -7.48 20.34 13.11
C VAL A 38 -8.57 19.69 13.93
N ASN A 39 -9.53 20.50 14.37
CA ASN A 39 -10.75 20.07 15.02
C ASN A 39 -11.92 20.65 14.23
N GLY A 40 -12.29 19.98 13.13
CA GLY A 40 -13.43 20.32 12.27
C GLY A 40 -14.72 20.48 13.06
N ALA A 41 -15.00 19.59 14.02
CA ALA A 41 -16.17 19.63 14.91
C ALA A 41 -16.42 21.02 15.55
N ASN A 42 -15.35 21.71 15.95
CA ASN A 42 -15.43 23.03 16.59
C ASN A 42 -15.01 24.19 15.67
N ASN A 43 -14.68 23.90 14.40
CA ASN A 43 -14.09 24.84 13.46
C ASN A 43 -12.90 25.58 14.09
N ALA A 44 -11.90 24.79 14.53
CA ALA A 44 -10.79 25.26 15.35
C ALA A 44 -9.50 24.44 15.16
N ILE A 45 -8.40 24.96 15.72
CA ILE A 45 -7.14 24.23 15.87
C ILE A 45 -6.87 23.96 17.35
N ASP A 46 -6.74 22.68 17.72
CA ASP A 46 -6.26 22.25 19.02
C ASP A 46 -4.74 22.39 19.11
N VAL A 47 -4.28 23.11 20.15
CA VAL A 47 -2.84 23.34 20.38
C VAL A 47 -2.40 22.51 21.58
N LEU A 48 -1.67 21.44 21.31
CA LEU A 48 -1.15 20.52 22.33
C LEU A 48 0.31 20.84 22.64
N ASN A 49 0.68 20.75 23.93
CA ASN A 49 2.06 20.74 24.36
C ASN A 49 2.62 19.33 24.18
N LEU A 50 3.64 19.18 23.34
CA LEU A 50 4.30 17.90 23.08
C LEU A 50 5.71 17.82 23.71
N SER A 51 6.13 18.79 24.54
CA SER A 51 7.46 18.75 25.20
C SER A 51 7.73 17.49 26.05
N ASP A 52 6.68 16.78 26.46
CA ASP A 52 6.74 15.40 26.96
C ASP A 52 5.80 14.52 26.11
N PRO A 53 6.31 13.81 25.08
CA PRO A 53 5.48 13.02 24.16
C PRO A 53 4.71 11.88 24.83
N ALA A 54 5.11 11.45 26.04
CA ALA A 54 4.37 10.45 26.80
C ALA A 54 3.16 11.04 27.55
N ASN A 55 3.04 12.38 27.63
CA ASN A 55 1.97 13.07 28.36
C ASN A 55 1.58 14.38 27.65
N PRO A 56 1.04 14.34 26.41
CA PRO A 56 0.58 15.53 25.72
C PRO A 56 -0.55 16.22 26.50
N THR A 57 -0.56 17.55 26.50
CA THR A 57 -1.63 18.32 27.18
C THR A 57 -2.11 19.48 26.32
N LYS A 58 -3.43 19.66 26.18
CA LYS A 58 -4.02 20.82 25.51
C LYS A 58 -3.62 22.13 26.22
N ILE A 59 -3.00 23.04 25.46
CA ILE A 59 -2.61 24.40 25.89
C ILE A 59 -3.81 25.33 25.71
N THR A 60 -4.34 25.36 24.49
CA THR A 60 -5.42 26.24 24.05
C THR A 60 -6.06 25.66 22.81
N GLU A 61 -7.14 26.29 22.38
CA GLU A 61 -7.83 26.08 21.11
C GLU A 61 -7.87 27.42 20.37
N ILE A 62 -7.62 27.42 19.07
CA ILE A 62 -7.69 28.59 18.19
C ILE A 62 -8.99 28.49 17.40
N SER A 63 -10.02 29.22 17.84
CA SER A 63 -11.31 29.26 17.14
C SER A 63 -11.20 29.97 15.79
N LEU A 64 -11.79 29.37 14.75
CA LEU A 64 -11.86 29.94 13.40
C LEU A 64 -13.26 30.39 12.97
N ASN A 65 -14.26 30.27 13.85
CA ASN A 65 -15.64 30.74 13.65
C ASN A 65 -15.81 32.20 13.19
N ASP A 66 -14.80 33.07 13.34
CA ASP A 66 -14.83 34.45 12.84
C ASP A 66 -14.32 34.60 11.38
N PHE A 67 -13.85 33.52 10.75
CA PHE A 67 -13.15 33.53 9.45
C PHE A 67 -13.86 32.80 8.31
N GLY A 68 -14.63 31.74 8.58
CA GLY A 68 -15.26 30.93 7.54
C GLY A 68 -16.12 29.76 8.06
N GLY A 69 -16.48 28.84 7.16
CA GLY A 69 -17.44 27.74 7.38
C GLY A 69 -16.86 26.53 8.13
N GLY A 70 -15.67 26.11 7.72
CA GLY A 70 -14.97 24.92 8.18
C GLY A 70 -13.45 25.10 8.14
N THR A 71 -12.73 24.20 8.80
CA THR A 71 -11.27 24.19 8.87
C THR A 71 -10.78 22.85 8.36
N ASN A 72 -10.06 22.83 7.24
CA ASN A 72 -9.71 21.57 6.57
C ASN A 72 -8.28 21.15 6.90
N SER A 73 -7.33 22.09 6.88
CA SER A 73 -5.91 21.76 7.03
C SER A 73 -5.11 22.78 7.83
N VAL A 74 -4.05 22.29 8.48
CA VAL A 74 -3.05 23.10 9.19
C VAL A 74 -1.65 22.68 8.79
N ALA A 75 -0.78 23.66 8.56
CA ALA A 75 0.65 23.43 8.45
C ALA A 75 1.42 24.43 9.32
N VAL A 76 2.62 24.05 9.72
CA VAL A 76 3.48 24.92 10.52
C VAL A 76 4.92 24.89 10.04
N ASN A 77 5.53 26.07 9.93
CA ASN A 77 6.94 26.19 9.59
C ASN A 77 7.54 27.42 10.26
N ASN A 78 8.69 27.25 10.91
CA ASN A 78 9.46 28.35 11.52
C ASN A 78 8.61 29.27 12.42
N GLY A 79 7.72 28.69 13.23
CA GLY A 79 6.85 29.40 14.16
C GLY A 79 5.66 30.15 13.52
N ILE A 80 5.40 29.93 12.23
CA ILE A 80 4.21 30.41 11.51
C ILE A 80 3.26 29.23 11.31
N VAL A 81 2.04 29.38 11.83
CA VAL A 81 0.95 28.42 11.63
C VAL A 81 0.05 28.97 10.52
N ALA A 82 -0.17 28.19 9.46
CA ALA A 82 -1.09 28.50 8.38
C ALA A 82 -2.26 27.52 8.44
N VAL A 83 -3.48 28.03 8.27
CA VAL A 83 -4.71 27.24 8.38
C VAL A 83 -5.60 27.53 7.18
N ALA A 84 -6.06 26.50 6.49
CA ALA A 84 -7.02 26.58 5.39
C ALA A 84 -8.43 26.59 5.96
N VAL A 85 -9.22 27.55 5.49
CA VAL A 85 -10.57 27.82 5.99
C VAL A 85 -11.48 28.08 4.80
N GLU A 86 -12.49 27.25 4.62
CA GLU A 86 -13.52 27.41 3.59
C GLU A 86 -14.47 28.58 3.88
N ASP A 87 -15.16 29.07 2.85
CA ASP A 87 -16.27 30.02 3.03
C ASP A 87 -17.52 29.27 3.54
N GLU A 88 -18.47 29.97 4.17
CA GLU A 88 -19.76 29.36 4.57
C GLU A 88 -20.55 28.75 3.38
N ASN A 89 -20.18 29.14 2.16
CA ASN A 89 -20.59 28.49 0.93
C ASN A 89 -19.33 28.04 0.20
N THR A 90 -19.08 26.73 0.18
CA THR A 90 -17.83 26.09 -0.28
C THR A 90 -17.47 26.43 -1.73
N GLN A 91 -18.45 26.77 -2.58
CA GLN A 91 -18.22 27.22 -3.95
C GLN A 91 -17.67 28.67 -4.05
N ASN A 92 -17.59 29.42 -2.96
CA ASN A 92 -16.93 30.73 -2.93
C ASN A 92 -15.44 30.61 -2.55
N PRO A 93 -14.60 31.59 -2.94
CA PRO A 93 -13.22 31.66 -2.48
C PRO A 93 -13.09 31.64 -0.94
N GLY A 94 -12.29 30.70 -0.42
CA GLY A 94 -11.93 30.59 0.98
C GLY A 94 -10.73 31.45 1.38
N GLN A 95 -10.11 31.12 2.52
CA GLN A 95 -9.01 31.88 3.11
C GLN A 95 -7.90 30.98 3.68
N VAL A 96 -6.68 31.51 3.68
CA VAL A 96 -5.62 31.04 4.59
C VAL A 96 -5.41 32.05 5.70
N ILE A 97 -5.50 31.57 6.94
CA ILE A 97 -5.31 32.35 8.15
C ILE A 97 -3.95 32.02 8.75
N PHE A 98 -3.16 33.05 9.04
CA PHE A 98 -1.85 32.90 9.65
C PHE A 98 -1.86 33.30 11.12
N PHE A 99 -1.31 32.42 11.96
CA PHE A 99 -1.07 32.64 13.38
C PHE A 99 0.42 32.49 13.70
N ASN A 100 0.84 32.98 14.87
CA ASN A 100 2.05 32.47 15.50
C ASN A 100 1.74 31.22 16.34
N THR A 101 2.77 30.54 16.85
CA THR A 101 2.61 29.32 17.67
C THR A 101 1.83 29.51 18.98
N ASP A 102 1.67 30.76 19.45
CA ASP A 102 0.82 31.12 20.58
C ASP A 102 -0.66 31.32 20.20
N GLY A 103 -1.03 31.08 18.94
CA GLY A 103 -2.39 31.26 18.43
C GLY A 103 -2.78 32.71 18.23
N ASN A 104 -1.82 33.64 18.16
CA ASN A 104 -2.11 35.04 17.87
C ASN A 104 -2.20 35.26 16.36
N PHE A 105 -3.31 35.82 15.91
CA PHE A 105 -3.53 36.19 14.51
C PHE A 105 -2.44 37.14 13.98
N LEU A 106 -1.93 36.84 12.79
CA LEU A 106 -0.89 37.61 12.09
C LEU A 106 -1.42 38.29 10.83
N ASN A 107 -2.11 37.54 9.98
CA ASN A 107 -2.68 37.98 8.70
C ASN A 107 -3.70 36.95 8.18
N SER A 108 -4.52 37.33 7.20
CA SER A 108 -5.28 36.40 6.37
C SER A 108 -5.21 36.81 4.90
N VAL A 109 -5.34 35.86 3.99
CA VAL A 109 -5.39 36.07 2.55
C VAL A 109 -6.48 35.21 1.92
N THR A 110 -7.09 35.70 0.85
CA THR A 110 -8.09 34.95 0.06
C THR A 110 -7.38 34.01 -0.92
N VAL A 111 -7.89 32.78 -1.04
CA VAL A 111 -7.38 31.71 -1.92
C VAL A 111 -8.51 31.22 -2.85
N GLY A 112 -8.38 30.03 -3.46
CA GLY A 112 -9.42 29.41 -4.28
C GLY A 112 -10.66 28.98 -3.48
N ALA A 113 -11.63 28.38 -4.17
CA ALA A 113 -12.83 27.82 -3.54
C ALA A 113 -12.50 26.46 -2.90
N LEU A 114 -13.09 26.18 -1.72
CA LEU A 114 -12.81 25.00 -0.91
C LEU A 114 -11.29 24.72 -0.74
N PRO A 115 -10.55 25.58 -0.01
CA PRO A 115 -9.14 25.33 0.26
C PRO A 115 -9.00 24.16 1.21
N ASP A 116 -8.47 23.07 0.70
CA ASP A 116 -8.50 21.79 1.39
C ASP A 116 -7.18 21.50 2.10
N ALA A 117 -6.18 20.92 1.43
CA ALA A 117 -4.84 20.81 2.01
C ALA A 117 -3.95 22.05 1.78
N LEU A 118 -3.02 22.27 2.72
CA LEU A 118 -1.96 23.26 2.57
C LEU A 118 -0.61 22.76 3.08
N THR A 119 0.47 23.21 2.45
CA THR A 119 1.84 22.88 2.88
C THR A 119 2.81 24.02 2.63
N PHE A 120 3.89 24.06 3.40
CA PHE A 120 4.98 25.01 3.17
C PHE A 120 5.95 24.47 2.13
N THR A 121 6.54 25.36 1.32
CA THR A 121 7.74 24.99 0.57
C THR A 121 8.88 24.64 1.54
N ALA A 122 9.77 23.74 1.14
CA ALA A 122 10.88 23.28 1.99
C ALA A 122 11.76 24.44 2.51
N ASP A 123 11.90 25.52 1.74
CA ASP A 123 12.61 26.73 2.15
C ASP A 123 11.82 27.68 3.08
N GLY A 124 10.57 27.36 3.38
CA GLY A 124 9.64 28.10 4.25
C GLY A 124 9.18 29.45 3.69
N GLN A 125 9.43 29.75 2.41
CA GLN A 125 9.12 31.06 1.83
C GLN A 125 7.73 31.16 1.21
N LYS A 126 7.08 30.04 0.89
CA LYS A 126 5.73 30.02 0.34
C LYS A 126 4.86 28.99 1.04
N VAL A 127 3.55 29.23 1.00
CA VAL A 127 2.52 28.23 1.33
C VAL A 127 1.78 27.90 0.05
N LEU A 128 1.66 26.62 -0.25
CA LEU A 128 0.85 26.09 -1.34
C LEU A 128 -0.47 25.58 -0.76
N VAL A 129 -1.57 25.82 -1.44
CA VAL A 129 -2.92 25.48 -0.99
C VAL A 129 -3.64 24.83 -2.16
N ALA A 130 -4.05 23.59 -2.00
CA ALA A 130 -4.95 22.92 -2.92
C ALA A 130 -6.34 23.49 -2.69
N ASN A 131 -7.03 23.84 -3.77
CA ASN A 131 -8.39 24.38 -3.68
C ASN A 131 -9.19 23.54 -4.64
N GLU A 132 -9.98 22.62 -4.10
CA GLU A 132 -10.71 21.61 -4.86
C GLU A 132 -11.60 22.26 -5.91
N GLY A 133 -12.38 23.26 -5.49
CA GLY A 133 -13.37 23.87 -6.37
C GLY A 133 -14.55 22.95 -6.66
N GLU A 134 -14.90 22.07 -5.71
CA GLU A 134 -16.01 21.11 -5.77
C GLU A 134 -17.37 21.76 -6.13
N PRO A 135 -18.21 21.09 -6.94
CA PRO A 135 -19.56 21.54 -7.25
C PRO A 135 -20.49 21.52 -6.03
N ASN A 136 -21.57 22.31 -6.08
CA ASN A 136 -22.63 22.17 -5.10
C ASN A 136 -23.45 20.87 -5.33
N ASN A 137 -24.15 20.36 -4.31
CA ASN A 137 -24.92 19.10 -4.38
C ASN A 137 -25.87 18.96 -5.58
N GLU A 138 -26.35 20.06 -6.14
CA GLU A 138 -27.26 20.09 -7.29
C GLU A 138 -26.53 20.14 -8.64
N PHE A 139 -25.19 20.18 -8.66
CA PHE A 139 -24.35 20.37 -9.84
C PHE A 139 -24.73 21.60 -10.69
N THR A 140 -25.10 22.70 -10.02
CA THR A 140 -25.52 23.95 -10.67
C THR A 140 -24.51 25.08 -10.54
N VAL A 141 -23.63 25.00 -9.54
CA VAL A 141 -22.50 25.90 -9.34
C VAL A 141 -21.29 25.00 -9.15
N ASP A 142 -20.35 25.12 -10.08
CA ASP A 142 -19.19 24.26 -10.23
C ASP A 142 -17.98 25.18 -10.48
N PRO A 143 -17.26 25.58 -9.41
CA PRO A 143 -16.08 26.42 -9.49
C PRO A 143 -14.97 25.77 -10.33
N GLU A 144 -13.86 26.49 -10.50
CA GLU A 144 -12.65 25.88 -11.09
C GLU A 144 -11.69 25.54 -9.96
N GLY A 145 -11.18 24.32 -9.93
CA GLY A 145 -10.08 23.93 -9.08
C GLY A 145 -8.82 24.74 -9.36
N SER A 146 -7.97 24.90 -8.34
CA SER A 146 -6.71 25.65 -8.48
C SER A 146 -5.72 25.38 -7.37
N VAL A 147 -4.46 25.78 -7.56
CA VAL A 147 -3.45 25.81 -6.50
C VAL A 147 -3.08 27.26 -6.19
N SER A 148 -3.33 27.71 -4.96
CA SER A 148 -2.93 29.03 -4.48
C SER A 148 -1.51 29.00 -3.94
N ILE A 149 -0.70 29.96 -4.37
CA ILE A 149 0.71 30.12 -4.01
C ILE A 149 0.85 31.41 -3.23
N ILE A 150 1.04 31.30 -1.92
CA ILE A 150 1.15 32.42 -1.00
C ILE A 150 2.63 32.69 -0.73
N ASP A 151 3.19 33.72 -1.36
CA ASP A 151 4.57 34.16 -1.09
C ASP A 151 4.61 34.95 0.22
N ILE A 152 5.34 34.42 1.21
CA ILE A 152 5.57 35.02 2.52
C ILE A 152 7.04 35.39 2.74
N SER A 153 7.87 35.44 1.69
CA SER A 153 9.29 35.81 1.77
C SER A 153 9.52 37.22 2.32
N GLY A 154 8.56 38.14 2.10
CA GLY A 154 8.50 39.47 2.72
C GLY A 154 8.01 39.48 4.18
N GLY A 155 7.73 38.32 4.74
CA GLY A 155 7.00 38.10 5.99
C GLY A 155 5.49 38.06 5.77
N VAL A 156 4.79 37.29 6.61
CA VAL A 156 3.33 37.01 6.54
C VAL A 156 2.43 38.24 6.34
N LYS A 157 2.79 39.41 6.90
CA LYS A 157 2.02 40.66 6.74
C LYS A 157 2.09 41.27 5.33
N GLN A 158 3.04 40.82 4.53
CA GLN A 158 3.26 41.22 3.14
C GLN A 158 2.92 40.09 2.18
N ALA A 159 2.17 39.07 2.65
CA ALA A 159 1.80 37.92 1.85
C ALA A 159 1.13 38.33 0.54
N THR A 160 1.50 37.67 -0.55
CA THR A 160 0.87 37.84 -1.87
C THR A 160 0.45 36.49 -2.41
N VAL A 161 -0.72 36.44 -3.05
CA VAL A 161 -1.31 35.21 -3.58
C VAL A 161 -1.27 35.22 -5.10
N THR A 162 -0.88 34.09 -5.69
CA THR A 162 -1.02 33.78 -7.11
C THR A 162 -1.76 32.45 -7.23
N ASN A 163 -2.77 32.36 -8.11
CA ASN A 163 -3.48 31.10 -8.34
C ASN A 163 -2.99 30.48 -9.65
N ALA A 164 -2.50 29.25 -9.58
CA ALA A 164 -2.28 28.41 -10.75
C ALA A 164 -3.60 27.70 -11.06
N ASP A 165 -4.16 27.96 -12.25
CA ASP A 165 -5.41 27.33 -12.71
C ASP A 165 -5.16 26.29 -13.80
N PHE A 166 -6.19 25.51 -14.11
CA PHE A 166 -6.15 24.44 -15.10
C PHE A 166 -6.70 24.85 -16.48
N LYS A 167 -7.01 26.14 -16.71
CA LYS A 167 -7.69 26.59 -17.94
C LYS A 167 -6.89 26.28 -19.21
N ALA A 168 -5.58 26.19 -19.11
CA ALA A 168 -4.69 25.83 -20.21
C ALA A 168 -4.95 24.41 -20.75
N PHE A 169 -5.55 23.53 -19.93
CA PHE A 169 -5.88 22.15 -20.27
C PHE A 169 -7.29 21.98 -20.84
N ASN A 170 -8.17 22.99 -20.74
CA ASN A 170 -9.53 22.93 -21.32
C ASN A 170 -9.57 22.47 -22.80
N PRO A 171 -8.64 22.91 -23.68
CA PRO A 171 -8.61 22.43 -25.07
C PRO A 171 -8.11 20.99 -25.25
N GLN A 172 -7.63 20.33 -24.19
CA GLN A 172 -6.99 19.01 -24.19
C GLN A 172 -7.88 17.91 -23.60
N ILE A 173 -9.15 18.20 -23.30
CA ILE A 173 -10.09 17.26 -22.66
C ILE A 173 -10.10 15.86 -23.30
N ASP A 174 -10.28 15.79 -24.62
CA ASP A 174 -10.32 14.50 -25.35
C ASP A 174 -9.00 13.72 -25.22
N GLN A 175 -7.86 14.44 -25.20
CA GLN A 175 -6.54 13.83 -25.08
C GLN A 175 -6.30 13.29 -23.66
N LEU A 176 -6.70 14.05 -22.63
CA LEU A 176 -6.56 13.64 -21.24
C LEU A 176 -7.44 12.43 -20.92
N GLN A 177 -8.67 12.41 -21.44
CA GLN A 177 -9.56 11.25 -21.33
C GLN A 177 -8.99 10.01 -22.04
N GLU A 178 -8.43 10.15 -23.25
CA GLU A 178 -7.75 9.05 -23.96
C GLU A 178 -6.54 8.52 -23.19
N GLN A 179 -5.90 9.37 -22.38
CA GLN A 179 -4.77 9.01 -21.52
C GLN A 179 -5.19 8.39 -20.18
N GLY A 180 -6.49 8.30 -19.88
CA GLY A 180 -7.01 7.70 -18.65
C GLY A 180 -7.29 8.69 -17.51
N VAL A 181 -7.15 10.01 -17.74
CA VAL A 181 -7.60 11.01 -16.75
C VAL A 181 -9.12 11.06 -16.77
N ARG A 182 -9.74 10.90 -15.59
CA ARG A 182 -11.19 10.96 -15.44
C ARG A 182 -11.64 12.41 -15.48
N ILE A 183 -12.43 12.75 -16.50
CA ILE A 183 -13.07 14.07 -16.67
C ILE A 183 -14.51 13.77 -17.05
N PHE A 184 -15.43 13.85 -16.08
CA PHE A 184 -16.73 13.17 -16.16
C PHE A 184 -17.90 13.96 -15.56
N GLY A 185 -17.61 15.08 -14.89
CA GLY A 185 -18.58 16.03 -14.38
C GLY A 185 -19.55 16.53 -15.46
N PRO A 186 -20.87 16.63 -15.18
CA PRO A 186 -21.89 17.00 -16.16
C PRO A 186 -21.65 18.33 -16.89
N GLY A 187 -21.03 18.26 -18.07
CA GLY A 187 -20.75 19.43 -18.91
C GLY A 187 -19.61 20.31 -18.39
N ALA A 188 -18.78 19.78 -17.48
CA ALA A 188 -17.63 20.46 -16.92
C ALA A 188 -16.54 20.69 -18.00
N THR A 189 -15.77 21.76 -17.81
CA THR A 189 -14.46 21.88 -18.47
C THR A 189 -13.41 21.16 -17.65
N VAL A 190 -12.24 20.85 -18.23
CA VAL A 190 -11.10 20.28 -17.47
C VAL A 190 -10.83 21.08 -16.19
N ALA A 191 -10.85 22.42 -16.27
CA ALA A 191 -10.56 23.25 -15.11
C ALA A 191 -11.63 23.26 -14.02
N GLN A 192 -12.85 22.84 -14.32
CA GLN A 192 -13.91 22.67 -13.33
C GLN A 192 -13.88 21.26 -12.75
N ASP A 193 -13.62 20.27 -13.60
CA ASP A 193 -13.62 18.87 -13.21
C ASP A 193 -12.40 18.46 -12.37
N LEU A 194 -11.26 19.14 -12.54
CA LEU A 194 -10.06 18.83 -11.78
C LEU A 194 -10.16 19.43 -10.37
N GLU A 195 -10.15 18.56 -9.36
CA GLU A 195 -10.28 18.90 -7.93
C GLU A 195 -8.95 18.61 -7.18
N PRO A 196 -8.11 19.64 -6.94
CA PRO A 196 -6.88 19.50 -6.14
C PRO A 196 -7.14 19.25 -4.66
N GLU A 197 -6.46 18.27 -4.08
CA GLU A 197 -6.71 17.83 -2.70
C GLU A 197 -5.44 17.92 -1.83
N PHE A 198 -4.45 17.02 -1.99
CA PHE A 198 -3.18 17.04 -1.25
C PHE A 198 -1.98 17.51 -2.06
N ILE A 199 -0.95 18.04 -1.39
CA ILE A 199 0.26 18.59 -2.01
C ILE A 199 1.54 18.06 -1.36
N THR A 200 2.47 17.56 -2.17
CA THR A 200 3.87 17.36 -1.78
C THR A 200 4.83 18.24 -2.58
N VAL A 201 5.96 18.60 -1.99
CA VAL A 201 6.89 19.63 -2.53
C VAL A 201 8.30 19.09 -2.63
N SER A 202 8.98 19.36 -3.75
CA SER A 202 10.39 19.02 -3.92
C SER A 202 11.28 19.71 -2.90
N GLU A 203 12.36 19.05 -2.47
CA GLU A 203 13.31 19.60 -1.49
C GLU A 203 13.90 20.97 -1.91
N ASP A 204 14.03 21.20 -3.22
CA ASP A 204 14.54 22.45 -3.77
C ASP A 204 13.48 23.56 -3.93
N SER A 205 12.23 23.27 -3.53
CA SER A 205 11.09 24.20 -3.57
C SER A 205 10.75 24.74 -4.96
N GLN A 206 11.09 23.98 -6.02
CA GLN A 206 10.81 24.38 -7.41
C GLN A 206 9.56 23.71 -7.98
N THR A 207 9.27 22.48 -7.57
CA THR A 207 8.18 21.66 -8.09
C THR A 207 7.29 21.18 -6.95
N ALA A 208 5.99 21.13 -7.20
CA ALA A 208 5.06 20.43 -6.33
C ALA A 208 4.20 19.46 -7.16
N TRP A 209 3.78 18.38 -6.52
CA TRP A 209 2.84 17.40 -7.06
C TRP A 209 1.59 17.44 -6.22
N ILE A 210 0.44 17.40 -6.90
CA ILE A 210 -0.87 17.61 -6.31
C ILE A 210 -1.78 16.47 -6.71
N THR A 211 -2.47 15.85 -5.75
CA THR A 211 -3.46 14.81 -6.05
C THR A 211 -4.69 15.41 -6.71
N LEU A 212 -5.26 14.66 -7.65
CA LEU A 212 -6.53 14.94 -8.32
C LEU A 212 -7.33 13.63 -8.24
N GLN A 213 -7.85 13.35 -7.06
CA GLN A 213 -8.23 12.02 -6.62
C GLN A 213 -9.32 11.40 -7.50
N GLU A 214 -10.46 12.07 -7.63
CA GLU A 214 -11.59 11.67 -8.47
C GLU A 214 -11.16 11.58 -9.94
N ASN A 215 -10.17 12.38 -10.34
CA ASN A 215 -9.66 12.40 -11.70
C ASN A 215 -8.64 11.28 -11.99
N ASN A 216 -8.26 10.50 -10.97
CA ASN A 216 -7.26 9.43 -11.05
C ASN A 216 -5.94 9.93 -11.69
N ALA A 217 -5.47 11.09 -11.22
CA ALA A 217 -4.34 11.81 -11.80
C ALA A 217 -3.54 12.60 -10.76
N LEU A 218 -2.37 13.10 -11.17
CA LEU A 218 -1.60 14.11 -10.45
C LEU A 218 -1.45 15.38 -11.30
N ALA A 219 -1.42 16.54 -10.67
CA ALA A 219 -0.96 17.78 -11.30
C ALA A 219 0.49 18.11 -10.90
N VAL A 220 1.25 18.67 -11.85
CA VAL A 220 2.62 19.18 -11.60
C VAL A 220 2.61 20.70 -11.62
N LEU A 221 3.06 21.31 -10.53
CA LEU A 221 3.18 22.76 -10.38
C LEU A 221 4.65 23.21 -10.51
N ASP A 222 4.92 24.13 -11.43
CA ASP A 222 6.13 24.95 -11.37
C ASP A 222 5.88 26.13 -10.41
N ILE A 223 6.44 26.03 -9.20
CA ILE A 223 6.18 26.96 -8.10
C ILE A 223 6.68 28.37 -8.44
N ASN A 224 7.76 28.48 -9.21
CA ASN A 224 8.37 29.78 -9.54
C ASN A 224 7.60 30.51 -10.63
N ARG A 225 7.06 29.78 -11.60
CA ARG A 225 6.20 30.34 -12.65
C ARG A 225 4.78 30.58 -12.15
N GLY A 226 4.34 29.80 -11.16
CA GLY A 226 2.98 29.81 -10.66
C GLY A 226 1.99 29.24 -11.68
N GLU A 227 2.38 28.15 -12.33
CA GLU A 227 1.65 27.53 -13.44
C GLU A 227 1.65 26.01 -13.27
N ILE A 228 0.47 25.38 -13.43
CA ILE A 228 0.38 23.93 -13.62
C ILE A 228 0.97 23.61 -15.00
N THR A 229 1.96 22.72 -15.05
CA THR A 229 2.68 22.38 -16.28
C THR A 229 2.17 21.11 -16.92
N ASP A 230 1.75 20.13 -16.11
CA ASP A 230 1.40 18.79 -16.57
C ASP A 230 0.26 18.20 -15.72
N ILE A 231 -0.53 17.33 -16.35
CA ILE A 231 -1.50 16.43 -15.72
C ILE A 231 -1.03 15.01 -16.04
N LEU A 232 -0.76 14.21 -15.01
CA LEU A 232 -0.17 12.88 -15.10
C LEU A 232 -1.26 11.84 -14.79
N PRO A 233 -1.67 11.00 -15.76
CA PRO A 233 -2.62 9.93 -15.50
C PRO A 233 -1.96 8.82 -14.67
N LEU A 234 -2.71 8.22 -13.73
CA LEU A 234 -2.19 7.14 -12.88
C LEU A 234 -2.45 5.74 -13.45
N GLY A 235 -3.37 5.63 -14.42
CA GLY A 235 -3.75 4.33 -14.97
C GLY A 235 -4.65 3.54 -14.02
N PHE A 236 -4.73 2.22 -14.20
CA PHE A 236 -5.63 1.37 -13.43
C PHE A 236 -4.92 0.08 -13.03
N LYS A 237 -5.23 -0.41 -11.84
CA LYS A 237 -4.78 -1.70 -11.34
C LYS A 237 -5.65 -2.81 -11.89
N ASP A 238 -5.06 -3.83 -12.49
CA ASP A 238 -5.80 -4.99 -12.99
C ASP A 238 -5.92 -6.05 -11.88
N HIS A 239 -7.09 -6.18 -11.27
CA HIS A 239 -7.34 -7.16 -10.22
C HIS A 239 -7.49 -8.59 -10.73
N SER A 240 -7.41 -8.83 -12.05
CA SER A 240 -7.38 -10.19 -12.60
C SER A 240 -6.00 -10.84 -12.49
N LEU A 241 -4.95 -10.04 -12.26
CA LEU A 241 -3.56 -10.50 -12.21
C LEU A 241 -3.16 -11.05 -10.84
N PRO A 242 -2.35 -12.13 -10.77
CA PRO A 242 -1.85 -12.66 -9.51
C PRO A 242 -1.18 -11.59 -8.63
N GLY A 243 -1.50 -11.60 -7.34
CA GLY A 243 -1.01 -10.61 -6.38
C GLY A 243 -1.83 -9.31 -6.31
N ASN A 244 -2.91 -9.18 -7.08
CA ASN A 244 -3.87 -8.08 -7.00
C ASN A 244 -5.27 -8.54 -6.53
N GLY A 245 -5.36 -9.63 -5.77
CA GLY A 245 -6.65 -10.11 -5.27
C GLY A 245 -7.30 -9.13 -4.29
N PHE A 246 -8.62 -9.18 -4.15
CA PHE A 246 -9.33 -8.45 -3.10
C PHE A 246 -10.60 -9.19 -2.72
N ASP A 247 -11.11 -8.89 -1.53
CA ASP A 247 -12.44 -9.30 -1.14
C ASP A 247 -13.46 -8.30 -1.70
N ALA A 248 -14.39 -8.78 -2.53
CA ALA A 248 -15.28 -7.94 -3.33
C ALA A 248 -16.71 -7.90 -2.80
N SER A 249 -17.05 -8.70 -1.78
CA SER A 249 -18.41 -8.86 -1.29
C SER A 249 -18.47 -8.72 0.22
N ASP A 250 -19.53 -8.08 0.69
CA ASP A 250 -19.95 -8.02 2.08
C ASP A 250 -21.09 -9.04 2.38
N GLN A 251 -21.38 -9.94 1.43
CA GLN A 251 -22.55 -10.84 1.44
C GLN A 251 -22.18 -12.33 1.42
N ASP A 252 -20.90 -12.67 1.60
CA ASP A 252 -20.41 -14.04 1.48
C ASP A 252 -20.07 -14.73 2.82
N ASP A 253 -20.22 -13.99 3.94
CA ASP A 253 -19.93 -14.43 5.31
C ASP A 253 -18.48 -14.93 5.51
N GLY A 254 -17.51 -14.40 4.75
CA GLY A 254 -16.12 -14.90 4.73
C GLY A 254 -15.05 -13.84 4.46
N ILE A 255 -13.82 -14.32 4.28
CA ILE A 255 -12.72 -13.54 3.70
C ILE A 255 -12.38 -14.25 2.39
N ASN A 256 -12.74 -13.65 1.27
CA ASN A 256 -12.65 -14.24 -0.06
C ASN A 256 -11.76 -13.41 -1.00
N ILE A 257 -10.54 -13.12 -0.53
CA ILE A 257 -9.50 -12.47 -1.33
C ILE A 257 -9.16 -13.34 -2.55
N GLN A 258 -9.56 -12.87 -3.72
CA GLN A 258 -9.31 -13.54 -5.00
C GLN A 258 -9.20 -12.54 -6.15
N ASN A 259 -8.77 -13.02 -7.31
CA ASN A 259 -8.68 -12.20 -8.50
C ASN A 259 -10.03 -12.07 -9.21
N TRP A 260 -10.33 -10.86 -9.67
CA TRP A 260 -11.59 -10.51 -10.32
C TRP A 260 -11.36 -9.75 -11.63
N PRO A 261 -12.25 -9.88 -12.63
CA PRO A 261 -12.17 -9.11 -13.88
C PRO A 261 -12.63 -7.66 -13.66
N VAL A 262 -11.92 -6.95 -12.77
CA VAL A 262 -12.21 -5.60 -12.30
C VAL A 262 -10.91 -4.79 -12.33
N PHE A 263 -11.02 -3.52 -12.72
CA PHE A 263 -9.93 -2.56 -12.57
C PHE A 263 -10.12 -1.74 -11.30
N GLY A 264 -9.07 -1.51 -10.53
CA GLY A 264 -9.04 -0.57 -9.41
C GLY A 264 -8.48 0.77 -9.86
N MET A 265 -9.09 1.87 -9.42
CA MET A 265 -8.62 3.22 -9.73
C MET A 265 -7.64 3.68 -8.65
N PHE A 266 -6.44 4.12 -9.00
CA PHE A 266 -5.41 4.48 -8.01
C PHE A 266 -5.74 5.72 -7.16
N GLN A 267 -6.72 6.54 -7.54
CA GLN A 267 -7.36 7.60 -6.74
C GLN A 267 -6.62 7.96 -5.43
N PRO A 268 -5.57 8.80 -5.52
CA PRO A 268 -4.69 9.05 -4.40
C PRO A 268 -5.29 10.11 -3.48
N ASP A 269 -5.66 9.72 -2.27
CA ASP A 269 -6.12 10.66 -1.24
C ASP A 269 -4.90 11.43 -0.70
N ALA A 270 -4.01 10.78 0.06
CA ALA A 270 -2.75 11.42 0.46
C ALA A 270 -1.55 11.19 -0.48
N ILE A 271 -0.59 12.12 -0.43
CA ILE A 271 0.69 12.05 -1.14
C ILE A 271 1.88 12.51 -0.30
N ALA A 272 3.00 11.79 -0.40
CA ALA A 272 4.30 12.23 0.10
C ALA A 272 5.39 12.11 -0.98
N SER A 273 6.47 12.88 -0.83
CA SER A 273 7.66 12.74 -1.68
C SER A 273 8.88 12.44 -0.82
N PHE A 274 9.82 11.69 -1.38
CA PHE A 274 11.07 11.33 -0.72
C PHE A 274 12.18 11.17 -1.76
N GLN A 275 13.43 11.10 -1.30
CA GLN A 275 14.58 10.87 -2.18
C GLN A 275 15.32 9.60 -1.84
N VAL A 276 15.71 8.88 -2.90
CA VAL A 276 16.67 7.76 -2.85
C VAL A 276 17.74 8.04 -3.90
N ASP A 277 19.00 8.06 -3.49
CA ASP A 277 20.17 8.35 -4.34
C ASP A 277 20.06 9.64 -5.18
N GLY A 278 19.38 10.66 -4.62
CA GLY A 278 19.18 11.96 -5.26
C GLY A 278 18.15 11.97 -6.40
N LYS A 279 17.35 10.91 -6.53
CA LYS A 279 16.13 10.88 -7.35
C LYS A 279 14.91 11.08 -6.46
N THR A 280 13.92 11.80 -6.96
CA THR A 280 12.66 12.02 -6.25
C THR A 280 11.68 10.92 -6.60
N PHE A 281 11.01 10.40 -5.58
CA PHE A 281 9.89 9.48 -5.71
C PHE A 281 8.67 10.06 -5.01
N LEU A 282 7.49 9.68 -5.50
CA LEU A 282 6.20 10.02 -4.93
C LEU A 282 5.58 8.73 -4.40
N ILE A 283 4.95 8.80 -3.24
CA ILE A 283 4.14 7.71 -2.68
C ILE A 283 2.73 8.23 -2.44
N THR A 284 1.74 7.45 -2.84
CA THR A 284 0.32 7.77 -2.69
C THR A 284 -0.43 6.67 -1.95
N ALA A 285 -1.42 7.07 -1.15
CA ALA A 285 -2.40 6.19 -0.54
C ALA A 285 -3.67 6.22 -1.39
N ASN A 286 -4.09 5.06 -1.91
CA ASN A 286 -5.05 4.97 -2.99
C ASN A 286 -6.45 4.58 -2.47
N GLU A 287 -7.10 5.51 -1.77
CA GLU A 287 -8.34 5.29 -1.02
C GLU A 287 -9.55 5.05 -1.93
N GLY A 288 -9.95 6.06 -2.71
CA GLY A 288 -10.96 5.90 -3.77
C GLY A 288 -12.30 6.59 -3.54
N ASP A 289 -12.34 7.88 -3.30
CA ASP A 289 -13.61 8.59 -3.22
C ASP A 289 -14.41 8.63 -4.53
N SER A 290 -15.72 8.73 -4.36
CA SER A 290 -16.69 8.82 -5.45
C SER A 290 -17.33 10.20 -5.46
N ARG A 291 -17.77 10.66 -6.65
CA ARG A 291 -18.67 11.81 -6.76
C ARG A 291 -20.12 11.37 -6.68
N ASP A 292 -20.64 11.22 -5.47
CA ASP A 292 -22.06 10.92 -5.21
C ASP A 292 -22.83 12.10 -4.60
N PHE A 293 -23.55 12.82 -5.45
CA PHE A 293 -24.34 14.00 -5.09
C PHE A 293 -25.80 13.88 -5.54
N GLU A 294 -26.69 14.71 -4.98
CA GLU A 294 -28.12 14.72 -5.37
C GLU A 294 -28.33 14.96 -6.88
N GLY A 295 -27.50 15.83 -7.49
CA GLY A 295 -27.57 16.20 -8.90
C GLY A 295 -26.84 15.25 -9.86
N PHE A 296 -25.93 14.41 -9.35
CA PHE A 296 -25.09 13.52 -10.13
C PHE A 296 -24.51 12.42 -9.23
N SER A 297 -24.65 11.17 -9.65
CA SER A 297 -24.16 10.01 -8.92
C SER A 297 -23.39 9.13 -9.89
N GLU A 298 -22.14 8.87 -9.57
CA GLU A 298 -21.32 7.96 -10.37
C GLU A 298 -21.29 6.53 -9.86
N GLU A 299 -21.85 6.24 -8.69
CA GLU A 299 -21.84 4.88 -8.16
C GLU A 299 -22.86 3.97 -8.85
N ALA A 300 -22.50 2.69 -8.94
CA ALA A 300 -23.42 1.62 -9.29
C ALA A 300 -22.97 0.30 -8.65
N LEU A 301 -23.92 -0.55 -8.30
CA LEU A 301 -23.64 -1.94 -7.94
C LEU A 301 -23.44 -2.75 -9.22
N VAL A 302 -22.40 -3.59 -9.27
CA VAL A 302 -22.18 -4.48 -10.43
C VAL A 302 -23.41 -5.35 -10.73
N GLY A 303 -24.16 -5.78 -9.70
CA GLY A 303 -25.40 -6.55 -9.85
C GLY A 303 -26.52 -5.82 -10.60
N ASP A 304 -26.50 -4.49 -10.66
CA ASP A 304 -27.48 -3.67 -11.36
C ASP A 304 -27.04 -3.29 -12.79
N LEU A 305 -25.77 -3.52 -13.13
CA LEU A 305 -25.23 -3.22 -14.46
C LEU A 305 -25.67 -4.24 -15.52
N LYS A 306 -25.74 -3.78 -16.77
CA LYS A 306 -25.87 -4.66 -17.94
C LYS A 306 -24.44 -4.96 -18.42
N LEU A 307 -23.95 -6.17 -18.17
CA LEU A 307 -22.60 -6.57 -18.61
C LEU A 307 -22.64 -7.08 -20.06
N ASP A 308 -21.63 -6.73 -20.86
CA ASP A 308 -21.48 -7.24 -22.22
C ASP A 308 -21.23 -8.76 -22.19
N PRO A 309 -22.02 -9.58 -22.91
CA PRO A 309 -21.86 -11.04 -22.89
C PRO A 309 -20.58 -11.58 -23.55
N HIS A 310 -19.85 -10.76 -24.32
CA HIS A 310 -18.57 -11.13 -24.88
C HIS A 310 -17.42 -10.89 -23.89
N ALA A 311 -17.42 -9.76 -23.20
CA ALA A 311 -16.47 -9.43 -22.13
C ALA A 311 -16.70 -10.28 -20.88
N PHE A 312 -17.97 -10.47 -20.49
CA PHE A 312 -18.37 -11.22 -19.30
C PHE A 312 -19.26 -12.42 -19.68
N PRO A 313 -18.72 -13.50 -20.27
CA PRO A 313 -19.49 -14.67 -20.66
C PRO A 313 -20.19 -15.35 -19.46
N ASP A 314 -19.65 -15.16 -18.26
CA ASP A 314 -20.13 -15.73 -17.00
C ASP A 314 -20.82 -14.67 -16.10
N ALA A 315 -21.36 -13.59 -16.68
CA ALA A 315 -21.99 -12.48 -15.96
C ALA A 315 -23.00 -12.91 -14.88
N ALA A 316 -23.78 -13.96 -15.12
CA ALA A 316 -24.77 -14.45 -14.16
C ALA A 316 -24.16 -15.06 -12.88
N GLU A 317 -22.91 -15.52 -12.93
CA GLU A 317 -22.13 -15.95 -11.78
C GLU A 317 -21.44 -14.78 -11.12
N LEU A 318 -20.78 -13.92 -11.90
CA LEU A 318 -20.10 -12.73 -11.40
C LEU A 318 -21.06 -11.78 -10.65
N GLN A 319 -22.27 -11.57 -11.15
CA GLN A 319 -23.28 -10.68 -10.55
C GLN A 319 -24.04 -11.30 -9.35
N GLN A 320 -23.62 -12.46 -8.84
CA GLN A 320 -24.14 -12.97 -7.58
C GLN A 320 -23.69 -12.07 -6.43
N ALA A 321 -24.54 -11.91 -5.42
CA ALA A 321 -24.28 -10.97 -4.32
C ALA A 321 -23.00 -11.34 -3.56
N GLU A 322 -22.76 -12.64 -3.42
CA GLU A 322 -21.61 -13.27 -2.77
C GLU A 322 -20.32 -13.20 -3.63
N ASN A 323 -20.39 -12.64 -4.83
CA ASN A 323 -19.27 -12.40 -5.73
C ASN A 323 -19.15 -10.88 -5.97
N LEU A 324 -19.17 -10.41 -7.22
CA LEU A 324 -19.09 -8.97 -7.52
C LEU A 324 -20.42 -8.24 -7.35
N GLY A 325 -21.54 -8.94 -7.16
CA GLY A 325 -22.87 -8.34 -7.25
C GLY A 325 -23.13 -7.15 -6.32
N SER A 326 -22.53 -7.13 -5.13
CA SER A 326 -22.59 -5.99 -4.19
C SER A 326 -21.45 -5.00 -4.32
N LEU A 327 -20.42 -5.27 -5.14
CA LEU A 327 -19.30 -4.37 -5.35
C LEU A 327 -19.79 -3.05 -5.96
N ILE A 328 -19.35 -1.94 -5.36
CA ILE A 328 -19.58 -0.59 -5.85
C ILE A 328 -18.51 -0.25 -6.89
N VAL A 329 -18.95 0.24 -8.05
CA VAL A 329 -18.10 0.63 -9.18
C VAL A 329 -18.57 1.95 -9.77
N THR A 330 -17.70 2.64 -10.51
CA THR A 330 -18.12 3.83 -11.25
C THR A 330 -18.95 3.45 -12.49
N ASN A 331 -20.02 4.19 -12.74
CA ASN A 331 -20.89 4.11 -13.90
C ASN A 331 -20.46 5.05 -15.05
N THR A 332 -19.38 5.81 -14.85
CA THR A 332 -18.86 6.80 -15.80
C THR A 332 -17.80 6.22 -16.75
N LEU A 333 -17.29 5.03 -16.43
CA LEU A 333 -16.36 4.25 -17.24
C LEU A 333 -16.95 2.86 -17.54
N GLY A 334 -16.34 2.11 -18.45
CA GLY A 334 -16.66 0.69 -18.67
C GLY A 334 -17.49 0.37 -19.90
N ASP A 335 -18.25 1.31 -20.46
CA ASP A 335 -18.91 1.18 -21.78
C ASP A 335 -17.96 1.67 -22.88
N THR A 336 -17.11 0.78 -23.39
CA THR A 336 -16.00 1.15 -24.28
C THR A 336 -16.43 1.35 -25.73
N ASP A 337 -17.56 0.76 -26.14
CA ASP A 337 -18.09 0.85 -27.50
C ASP A 337 -19.35 1.73 -27.63
N GLY A 338 -19.92 2.17 -26.50
CA GLY A 338 -21.02 3.11 -26.41
C GLY A 338 -22.40 2.50 -26.67
N ASP A 339 -22.56 1.19 -26.49
CA ASP A 339 -23.83 0.48 -26.71
C ASP A 339 -24.75 0.46 -25.47
N GLY A 340 -24.20 0.79 -24.30
CA GLY A 340 -24.89 0.84 -23.02
C GLY A 340 -24.93 -0.49 -22.25
N ASP A 341 -24.14 -1.50 -22.64
CA ASP A 341 -23.55 -2.44 -21.68
C ASP A 341 -22.11 -2.07 -21.30
N PHE A 342 -21.63 -2.71 -20.24
CA PHE A 342 -20.30 -2.51 -19.69
C PHE A 342 -19.39 -3.66 -20.16
N ASP A 343 -18.29 -3.30 -20.81
CA ASP A 343 -17.20 -4.18 -21.25
C ASP A 343 -16.13 -4.34 -20.15
N GLN A 344 -16.05 -3.37 -19.24
CA GLN A 344 -15.09 -3.33 -18.14
C GLN A 344 -15.76 -2.80 -16.87
N LEU A 345 -15.22 -3.20 -15.71
CA LEU A 345 -15.67 -2.76 -14.39
C LEU A 345 -14.54 -2.00 -13.71
N PHE A 346 -14.86 -0.88 -13.06
CA PHE A 346 -13.89 -0.01 -12.40
C PHE A 346 -14.32 0.24 -10.94
N ALA A 347 -13.68 -0.44 -10.01
CA ALA A 347 -13.84 -0.22 -8.58
C ALA A 347 -13.16 1.07 -8.15
N PHE A 348 -13.73 1.69 -7.12
CA PHE A 348 -13.16 2.82 -6.44
C PHE A 348 -11.94 2.40 -5.62
N GLY A 349 -10.88 3.20 -5.70
CA GLY A 349 -9.62 2.89 -5.04
C GLY A 349 -8.89 1.70 -5.66
N SER A 350 -7.63 1.53 -5.27
CA SER A 350 -6.83 0.36 -5.64
C SER A 350 -6.46 -0.51 -4.44
N ARG A 351 -6.95 -0.12 -3.25
CA ARG A 351 -6.74 -0.80 -1.96
C ARG A 351 -5.27 -1.01 -1.61
N SER A 352 -4.42 -0.11 -2.09
CA SER A 352 -2.96 -0.21 -2.02
C SER A 352 -2.33 1.16 -1.81
N PHE A 353 -1.02 1.16 -1.59
CA PHE A 353 -0.19 2.32 -1.89
C PHE A 353 0.60 2.07 -3.17
N SER A 354 0.92 3.15 -3.88
CA SER A 354 1.79 3.12 -5.05
C SER A 354 3.01 4.02 -4.85
N ILE A 355 4.13 3.65 -5.50
CA ILE A 355 5.30 4.52 -5.63
C ILE A 355 5.52 4.83 -7.10
N SER A 356 5.77 6.10 -7.43
CA SER A 356 6.10 6.56 -8.77
C SER A 356 7.36 7.43 -8.79
N ASP A 357 7.97 7.57 -9.96
CA ASP A 357 9.01 8.57 -10.19
C ASP A 357 8.43 9.99 -10.28
N GLU A 358 9.29 11.00 -10.40
CA GLU A 358 8.85 12.40 -10.42
C GLU A 358 7.99 12.79 -11.64
N TYR A 359 7.89 11.91 -12.64
CA TYR A 359 7.09 12.08 -13.86
C TYR A 359 5.78 11.29 -13.82
N GLY A 360 5.46 10.64 -12.68
CA GLY A 360 4.25 9.85 -12.50
C GLY A 360 4.33 8.44 -13.09
N ASN A 361 5.51 7.94 -13.46
CA ASN A 361 5.64 6.54 -13.86
C ASN A 361 5.65 5.67 -12.61
N GLN A 362 4.65 4.80 -12.44
CA GLN A 362 4.60 3.85 -11.34
C GLN A 362 5.81 2.90 -11.40
N VAL A 363 6.52 2.78 -10.27
CA VAL A 363 7.67 1.88 -10.10
C VAL A 363 7.37 0.71 -9.16
N PHE A 364 6.31 0.84 -8.36
CA PHE A 364 5.82 -0.19 -7.46
C PHE A 364 4.34 0.07 -7.10
N ASP A 365 3.58 -1.00 -6.91
CA ASP A 365 2.29 -1.01 -6.22
C ASP A 365 2.25 -2.19 -5.26
N SER A 366 1.64 -2.01 -4.10
CA SER A 366 1.59 -3.05 -3.05
C SER A 366 0.59 -4.18 -3.32
N GLY A 367 -0.10 -4.19 -4.46
CA GLY A 367 -0.94 -5.32 -4.83
C GLY A 367 -2.02 -5.58 -3.78
N ASP A 368 -2.16 -6.82 -3.36
CA ASP A 368 -3.12 -7.27 -2.35
C ASP A 368 -2.55 -7.32 -0.93
N ASP A 369 -1.40 -6.67 -0.68
CA ASP A 369 -0.71 -6.70 0.61
C ASP A 369 -1.64 -6.27 1.76
N PHE A 370 -2.36 -5.15 1.62
CA PHE A 370 -3.20 -4.64 2.71
C PHE A 370 -4.34 -5.60 3.06
N GLU A 371 -5.02 -6.16 2.06
CA GLU A 371 -6.06 -7.18 2.23
C GLU A 371 -5.50 -8.41 2.95
N ARG A 372 -4.34 -8.91 2.51
CA ARG A 372 -3.72 -10.09 3.11
C ARG A 372 -3.25 -9.85 4.53
N ILE A 373 -2.63 -8.70 4.79
CA ILE A 373 -2.11 -8.34 6.11
C ILE A 373 -3.27 -8.14 7.09
N THR A 374 -4.33 -7.41 6.73
CA THR A 374 -5.47 -7.22 7.64
C THR A 374 -6.22 -8.54 7.87
N ALA A 375 -6.36 -9.39 6.86
CA ALA A 375 -6.94 -10.73 7.02
C ALA A 375 -6.11 -11.63 7.95
N GLU A 376 -4.78 -11.55 7.90
CA GLU A 376 -3.90 -12.31 8.79
C GLU A 376 -3.95 -11.80 10.24
N PHE A 377 -3.87 -10.49 10.43
CA PHE A 377 -3.75 -9.88 11.76
C PHE A 377 -5.10 -9.70 12.47
N LEU A 378 -6.18 -9.47 11.72
CA LEU A 378 -7.51 -9.15 12.22
C LEU A 378 -8.61 -9.98 11.50
N PRO A 379 -8.51 -11.33 11.45
CA PRO A 379 -9.44 -12.15 10.68
C PRO A 379 -10.90 -12.08 11.16
N ASP A 380 -11.14 -11.77 12.43
CA ASP A 380 -12.50 -11.66 12.99
C ASP A 380 -13.11 -10.25 12.77
N ASP A 381 -12.29 -9.29 12.32
CA ASP A 381 -12.66 -7.88 12.15
C ASP A 381 -12.24 -7.35 10.76
N PHE A 382 -11.90 -8.23 9.82
CA PHE A 382 -11.44 -7.89 8.48
C PHE A 382 -12.41 -6.92 7.76
N ASN A 383 -11.85 -5.95 7.01
CA ASN A 383 -12.58 -4.90 6.29
C ASN A 383 -13.76 -4.29 7.09
N SER A 384 -13.54 -4.08 8.40
CA SER A 384 -14.49 -3.41 9.27
C SER A 384 -14.56 -1.92 9.01
N ASP A 385 -15.76 -1.37 9.18
CA ASP A 385 -16.00 0.08 9.23
C ASP A 385 -15.37 0.74 10.49
N ASN A 386 -15.23 2.07 10.51
CA ASN A 386 -14.64 2.85 11.62
C ASN A 386 -15.66 3.37 12.66
N ASP A 387 -16.93 3.50 12.31
CA ASP A 387 -17.99 4.06 13.17
C ASP A 387 -18.57 3.03 14.17
N ALA A 388 -18.35 1.74 13.93
CA ALA A 388 -18.79 0.65 14.78
C ALA A 388 -17.76 -0.48 14.91
N ASN A 389 -17.69 -1.09 16.11
CA ASN A 389 -17.09 -2.41 16.28
C ASN A 389 -18.16 -3.49 16.02
N ASN A 390 -17.77 -4.69 15.55
CA ASN A 390 -18.64 -5.75 15.01
C ASN A 390 -19.18 -5.47 13.59
N SER A 391 -18.35 -4.87 12.76
CA SER A 391 -18.60 -4.53 11.36
C SER A 391 -17.75 -5.40 10.41
N PHE A 392 -17.42 -6.63 10.82
CA PHE A 392 -16.70 -7.58 9.97
C PHE A 392 -17.27 -7.57 8.55
N ASP A 393 -16.36 -7.39 7.58
CA ASP A 393 -16.58 -7.52 6.14
C ASP A 393 -17.46 -6.41 5.50
N THR A 394 -17.87 -5.39 6.26
CA THR A 394 -18.81 -4.38 5.75
C THR A 394 -18.22 -3.42 4.72
N ARG A 395 -16.89 -3.37 4.56
CA ARG A 395 -16.21 -2.53 3.57
C ARG A 395 -15.67 -3.32 2.37
N SER A 396 -15.79 -4.65 2.36
CA SER A 396 -15.26 -5.49 1.26
C SER A 396 -15.96 -5.21 -0.08
N ASN A 397 -17.24 -4.88 -0.09
CA ASN A 397 -17.93 -4.49 -1.32
C ASN A 397 -17.67 -3.04 -1.77
N ASP A 398 -16.79 -2.31 -1.09
CA ASP A 398 -16.50 -0.91 -1.37
C ASP A 398 -14.99 -0.69 -1.59
N LYS A 399 -14.30 -0.06 -0.64
CA LYS A 399 -12.88 0.29 -0.75
C LYS A 399 -11.97 -0.58 0.16
N GLY A 400 -12.54 -1.54 0.90
CA GLY A 400 -11.81 -2.57 1.64
C GLY A 400 -10.95 -2.02 2.80
N PRO A 401 -9.61 -2.21 2.79
CA PRO A 401 -8.72 -1.70 3.84
C PRO A 401 -8.61 -0.17 3.93
N GLU A 402 -8.89 0.56 2.85
CA GLU A 402 -8.93 2.04 2.78
C GLU A 402 -7.69 2.78 3.31
N PRO A 403 -6.61 2.84 2.49
CA PRO A 403 -5.46 3.65 2.82
C PRO A 403 -5.71 5.14 2.53
N GLU A 404 -5.62 5.97 3.57
CA GLU A 404 -5.99 7.39 3.57
C GLU A 404 -4.74 8.27 3.68
N GLY A 405 -4.19 8.42 4.89
CA GLY A 405 -2.98 9.21 5.11
C GLY A 405 -1.68 8.50 4.72
N VAL A 406 -0.73 9.23 4.12
CA VAL A 406 0.67 8.78 3.95
C VAL A 406 1.70 9.84 4.32
N VAL A 407 2.72 9.44 5.08
CA VAL A 407 3.93 10.24 5.32
C VAL A 407 5.19 9.39 5.23
N THR A 408 6.32 10.02 4.91
CA THR A 408 7.63 9.37 4.90
C THR A 408 8.55 9.94 5.98
N GLY A 409 9.51 9.13 6.43
CA GLY A 409 10.50 9.53 7.41
C GLY A 409 11.82 8.79 7.23
N VAL A 410 12.94 9.47 7.46
CA VAL A 410 14.27 8.85 7.44
C VAL A 410 14.69 8.48 8.86
N ILE A 411 15.01 7.21 9.08
CA ILE A 411 15.45 6.66 10.37
C ILE A 411 16.72 5.85 10.12
N ASP A 412 17.80 6.22 10.80
CA ASP A 412 19.11 5.58 10.68
C ASP A 412 19.63 5.39 9.24
N GLY A 413 19.25 6.31 8.35
CA GLY A 413 19.67 6.32 6.94
C GLY A 413 18.79 5.49 5.99
N ARG A 414 17.73 4.85 6.50
CA ARG A 414 16.68 4.20 5.72
C ARG A 414 15.44 5.08 5.65
N THR A 415 14.71 5.00 4.54
CA THR A 415 13.45 5.73 4.34
C THR A 415 12.29 4.79 4.60
N PHE A 416 11.39 5.21 5.49
CA PHE A 416 10.16 4.47 5.81
C PHE A 416 8.94 5.24 5.36
N ALA A 417 7.93 4.51 4.90
CA ALA A 417 6.58 5.00 4.67
C ALA A 417 5.65 4.54 5.78
N PHE A 418 4.78 5.44 6.23
CA PHE A 418 3.71 5.18 7.20
C PHE A 418 2.39 5.51 6.52
N ILE A 419 1.52 4.52 6.41
CA ILE A 419 0.23 4.62 5.72
C ILE A 419 -0.89 4.33 6.73
N GLY A 420 -1.81 5.27 6.93
CA GLY A 420 -2.99 5.13 7.79
C GLY A 420 -4.10 4.39 7.05
N LEU A 421 -4.80 3.49 7.74
CA LEU A 421 -5.99 2.83 7.20
C LEU A 421 -7.24 3.38 7.88
N GLU A 422 -8.07 4.12 7.18
CA GLU A 422 -9.14 4.92 7.79
C GLU A 422 -10.23 4.06 8.44
N ARG A 423 -10.72 3.04 7.72
CA ARG A 423 -11.82 2.19 8.23
C ARG A 423 -11.37 1.16 9.26
N ILE A 424 -10.66 0.13 8.79
CA ILE A 424 -10.18 -0.96 9.65
C ILE A 424 -9.26 -0.44 10.76
N GLY A 425 -8.62 0.71 10.52
CA GLY A 425 -7.76 1.37 11.48
C GLY A 425 -6.31 0.89 11.39
N GLY A 426 -5.46 1.62 12.08
CA GLY A 426 -4.04 1.28 12.22
C GLY A 426 -3.15 1.87 11.14
N ILE A 427 -1.88 1.50 11.22
CA ILE A 427 -0.81 2.07 10.42
C ILE A 427 0.01 0.92 9.83
N MET A 428 0.11 0.91 8.51
CA MET A 428 1.00 0.08 7.73
C MET A 428 2.37 0.76 7.63
N VAL A 429 3.44 -0.01 7.81
CA VAL A 429 4.82 0.51 7.78
C VAL A 429 5.65 -0.28 6.78
N TYR A 430 6.29 0.43 5.85
CA TYR A 430 7.16 -0.14 4.83
C TYR A 430 8.53 0.53 4.85
N ASP A 431 9.60 -0.24 4.67
CA ASP A 431 10.90 0.29 4.28
C ASP A 431 10.87 0.51 2.75
N VAL A 432 10.98 1.77 2.35
CA VAL A 432 10.95 2.23 0.95
C VAL A 432 12.33 2.73 0.51
N SER A 433 13.39 2.31 1.19
CA SER A 433 14.77 2.63 0.82
C SER A 433 15.14 2.11 -0.57
N GLU A 434 14.48 1.04 -1.02
CA GLU A 434 14.50 0.53 -2.40
C GLU A 434 13.11 0.71 -3.03
N PRO A 435 12.82 1.83 -3.72
CA PRO A 435 11.46 2.21 -4.14
C PRO A 435 10.76 1.23 -5.10
N THR A 436 11.51 0.37 -5.78
CA THR A 436 10.97 -0.67 -6.68
C THR A 436 10.67 -1.98 -5.95
N HIS A 437 11.20 -2.16 -4.73
CA HIS A 437 10.99 -3.33 -3.89
C HIS A 437 10.84 -2.93 -2.40
N PRO A 438 9.79 -2.15 -2.05
CA PRO A 438 9.49 -1.89 -0.65
C PRO A 438 9.33 -3.18 0.15
N THR A 439 9.76 -3.15 1.41
CA THR A 439 9.61 -4.29 2.32
C THR A 439 8.64 -3.93 3.44
N PHE A 440 7.61 -4.75 3.65
CA PHE A 440 6.72 -4.59 4.79
C PHE A 440 7.51 -4.75 6.10
N VAL A 441 7.23 -3.88 7.07
CA VAL A 441 7.88 -3.90 8.39
C VAL A 441 6.84 -4.36 9.41
N GLN A 442 5.78 -3.58 9.58
CA GLN A 442 4.77 -3.89 10.59
C GLN A 442 3.42 -3.27 10.27
N TYR A 443 2.38 -3.90 10.81
CA TYR A 443 1.05 -3.32 10.94
C TYR A 443 0.76 -3.13 12.42
N ILE A 444 0.43 -1.90 12.83
CA ILE A 444 0.07 -1.58 14.21
C ILE A 444 -1.33 -0.98 14.23
N ASN A 445 -2.20 -1.55 15.06
CA ASN A 445 -3.55 -1.03 15.25
C ASN A 445 -3.83 -0.86 16.75
N ASN A 446 -4.16 0.37 17.15
CA ASN A 446 -4.46 0.74 18.53
C ASN A 446 -5.96 0.67 18.85
N ARG A 447 -6.77 0.14 17.93
CA ARG A 447 -8.20 -0.14 18.09
C ARG A 447 -8.44 -1.38 18.96
N ASP A 448 -9.28 -1.26 19.97
CA ASP A 448 -9.85 -2.38 20.73
C ASP A 448 -11.21 -2.75 20.13
N PHE A 449 -11.23 -3.78 19.29
CA PHE A 449 -12.44 -4.31 18.65
C PHE A 449 -13.46 -4.90 19.64
N SER A 450 -13.07 -5.17 20.89
CA SER A 450 -14.02 -5.56 21.95
C SER A 450 -14.68 -4.38 22.65
N GLY A 451 -14.18 -3.16 22.40
CA GLY A 451 -14.72 -1.90 22.90
C GLY A 451 -15.98 -1.44 22.16
N ASP A 452 -16.48 -0.29 22.58
CA ASP A 452 -17.60 0.44 21.94
C ASP A 452 -17.07 1.77 21.41
N ALA A 453 -17.22 1.96 20.10
CA ALA A 453 -16.74 3.11 19.33
C ALA A 453 -17.35 4.42 19.86
N ALA A 454 -18.68 4.54 19.83
CA ALA A 454 -19.41 5.71 20.28
C ALA A 454 -19.24 6.02 21.79
N ALA A 455 -18.91 5.02 22.61
CA ALA A 455 -18.59 5.21 24.02
C ALA A 455 -17.14 5.66 24.29
N GLY A 456 -16.29 5.76 23.25
CA GLY A 456 -14.88 6.12 23.37
C GLY A 456 -14.04 5.04 24.05
N THR A 457 -14.44 3.78 23.93
CA THR A 457 -13.72 2.63 24.54
C THR A 457 -13.05 1.72 23.52
N ALA A 458 -13.21 2.02 22.23
CA ALA A 458 -12.60 1.28 21.13
C ALA A 458 -11.17 1.76 20.79
N GLY A 459 -10.62 2.78 21.47
CA GLY A 459 -9.31 3.34 21.11
C GLY A 459 -9.40 4.19 19.84
N ASP A 460 -8.39 4.05 18.97
CA ASP A 460 -8.22 4.87 17.77
C ASP A 460 -9.12 4.38 16.62
N LEU A 461 -9.79 5.31 15.94
CA LEU A 461 -10.69 5.08 14.79
C LEU A 461 -10.55 6.22 13.78
N GLY A 462 -10.39 5.91 12.49
CA GLY A 462 -10.28 6.88 11.41
C GLY A 462 -8.95 7.62 11.32
N PRO A 463 -7.77 6.96 11.27
CA PRO A 463 -6.50 7.66 11.07
C PRO A 463 -6.49 8.43 9.75
N GLU A 464 -6.50 9.76 9.86
CA GLU A 464 -6.69 10.71 8.77
C GLU A 464 -5.35 11.35 8.40
N GLY A 465 -4.92 12.34 9.18
CA GLY A 465 -3.64 12.99 9.02
C GLY A 465 -2.53 12.32 9.83
N LEU A 466 -1.40 12.11 9.17
CA LEU A 466 -0.16 11.65 9.79
C LEU A 466 0.90 12.75 9.82
N THR A 467 1.78 12.73 10.83
CA THR A 467 2.98 13.58 10.88
C THR A 467 4.15 12.81 11.46
N PHE A 468 5.22 12.68 10.68
CA PHE A 468 6.50 12.18 11.14
C PHE A 468 7.32 13.31 11.79
N ILE A 469 7.94 13.02 12.94
CA ILE A 469 8.85 13.92 13.65
C ILE A 469 10.19 13.20 13.79
N SER A 470 11.24 13.76 13.18
CA SER A 470 12.59 13.18 13.23
C SER A 470 13.13 13.09 14.67
N ALA A 471 14.09 12.21 14.91
CA ALA A 471 14.79 12.16 16.19
C ALA A 471 15.43 13.51 16.58
N GLU A 472 15.92 14.28 15.60
CA GLU A 472 16.53 15.60 15.81
C GLU A 472 15.50 16.64 16.27
N ASP A 473 14.29 16.59 15.72
CA ASP A 473 13.20 17.52 16.01
C ASP A 473 12.35 17.11 17.23
N SER A 474 12.41 15.82 17.57
CA SER A 474 11.62 15.24 18.65
C SER A 474 12.04 15.78 20.04
N PRO A 475 11.08 15.97 20.96
CA PRO A 475 11.40 16.41 22.33
C PRO A 475 12.20 15.41 23.17
N ASN A 476 12.10 14.12 22.87
CA ASN A 476 12.73 13.02 23.60
C ASN A 476 13.99 12.46 22.89
N GLY A 477 14.33 12.96 21.70
CA GLY A 477 15.48 12.49 20.92
C GLY A 477 15.25 11.15 20.22
N ARG A 478 13.99 10.70 20.07
CA ARG A 478 13.60 9.49 19.35
C ARG A 478 12.60 9.85 18.24
N PRO A 479 12.64 9.21 17.05
CA PRO A 479 11.65 9.50 16.03
C PRO A 479 10.24 9.22 16.55
N LEU A 480 9.29 10.07 16.17
CA LEU A 480 7.88 9.94 16.53
C LEU A 480 7.02 9.93 15.27
N LEU A 481 5.90 9.23 15.36
CA LEU A 481 4.80 9.37 14.40
C LEU A 481 3.56 9.83 15.18
N VAL A 482 2.90 10.86 14.68
CA VAL A 482 1.62 11.35 15.20
C VAL A 482 0.55 10.95 14.21
N ALA A 483 -0.50 10.28 14.70
CA ALA A 483 -1.72 10.02 13.94
C ALA A 483 -2.87 10.78 14.59
N ALA A 484 -3.60 11.55 13.81
CA ALA A 484 -4.87 12.12 14.21
C ALA A 484 -5.99 11.23 13.65
N ASN A 485 -6.90 10.85 14.53
CA ASN A 485 -7.91 9.85 14.25
C ASN A 485 -9.29 10.52 14.36
N GLU A 486 -9.92 10.77 13.22
CA GLU A 486 -11.00 11.74 13.06
C GLU A 486 -12.33 11.27 13.66
N VAL A 487 -12.70 10.01 13.43
CA VAL A 487 -13.89 9.38 14.03
C VAL A 487 -13.79 9.28 15.54
N SER A 488 -12.65 8.83 16.07
CA SER A 488 -12.47 8.72 17.53
C SER A 488 -12.19 10.07 18.22
N GLY A 489 -11.88 11.12 17.44
CA GLY A 489 -11.43 12.42 17.95
C GLY A 489 -10.18 12.31 18.82
N THR A 490 -9.28 11.38 18.47
CA THR A 490 -8.05 11.12 19.22
C THR A 490 -6.81 11.55 18.44
N THR A 491 -5.72 11.83 19.16
CA THR A 491 -4.41 12.07 18.57
C THR A 491 -3.40 11.18 19.27
N THR A 492 -2.91 10.18 18.56
CA THR A 492 -2.02 9.15 19.10
C THR A 492 -0.58 9.42 18.70
N ILE A 493 0.31 9.28 19.67
CA ILE A 493 1.74 9.48 19.52
C ILE A 493 2.40 8.11 19.63
N TYR A 494 3.02 7.72 18.53
CA TYR A 494 3.88 6.55 18.44
C TYR A 494 5.32 7.00 18.60
N GLU A 495 6.07 6.25 19.38
CA GLU A 495 7.52 6.33 19.39
C GLU A 495 8.07 5.23 18.50
N ILE A 496 9.06 5.57 17.69
CA ILE A 496 9.71 4.64 16.79
C ILE A 496 11.04 4.25 17.41
N GLU A 497 11.11 3.01 17.86
CA GLU A 497 12.35 2.43 18.31
C GLU A 497 13.06 1.84 17.10
N SER A 498 14.29 2.28 16.85
CA SER A 498 15.16 1.58 15.92
C SER A 498 15.49 0.24 16.55
N ILE A 499 14.95 -0.84 15.99
CA ILE A 499 15.41 -2.17 16.30
C ILE A 499 16.63 -2.39 15.41
N LEU A 500 17.71 -1.70 15.76
CA LEU A 500 19.02 -2.28 15.53
C LEU A 500 19.09 -3.44 16.51
N PRO A 501 19.13 -4.71 16.07
CA PRO A 501 18.88 -5.82 16.97
C PRO A 501 19.80 -5.79 18.20
N ASP A 502 19.17 -5.71 19.37
CA ASP A 502 19.82 -5.35 20.64
C ASP A 502 20.65 -6.53 21.21
N GLN A 503 20.64 -7.69 20.53
CA GLN A 503 21.58 -8.78 20.76
C GLN A 503 22.15 -9.32 19.45
N SER A 504 23.23 -8.69 19.00
CA SER A 504 24.09 -9.30 17.99
C SER A 504 24.90 -10.45 18.64
N ILE A 505 24.49 -11.68 18.36
CA ILE A 505 25.23 -12.90 18.66
C ILE A 505 26.21 -13.13 17.50
N VAL A 506 27.46 -12.68 17.68
CA VAL A 506 28.49 -12.80 16.65
C VAL A 506 29.47 -13.90 17.01
N GLY A 507 29.74 -14.75 16.03
CA GLY A 507 30.77 -15.76 16.03
C GLY A 507 32.21 -15.21 16.01
N ASP A 508 33.16 -16.10 15.80
CA ASP A 508 34.53 -15.82 15.39
C ASP A 508 34.82 -16.44 14.01
N GLU A 509 36.05 -16.30 13.47
CA GLU A 509 36.42 -16.76 12.12
C GLU A 509 36.58 -18.31 12.01
N GLY A 510 35.86 -19.11 12.79
CA GLY A 510 35.89 -20.56 12.62
C GLY A 510 34.63 -21.24 13.11
N ASP A 511 34.49 -22.55 12.84
CA ASP A 511 33.25 -23.30 13.05
C ASP A 511 32.59 -23.09 14.43
N ASN A 512 31.46 -22.38 14.44
CA ASN A 512 30.72 -21.95 15.60
C ASN A 512 29.43 -22.74 15.82
N LYS A 513 28.92 -22.60 17.05
CA LYS A 513 27.58 -23.07 17.43
C LYS A 513 26.87 -21.95 18.16
N LEU A 514 26.01 -21.26 17.44
CA LEU A 514 25.29 -20.09 17.92
C LEU A 514 23.83 -20.48 18.14
N VAL A 515 23.23 -19.95 19.20
CA VAL A 515 21.83 -20.18 19.55
C VAL A 515 21.27 -18.86 20.03
N GLY A 516 20.16 -18.42 19.42
CA GLY A 516 19.35 -17.30 19.82
C GLY A 516 18.67 -17.50 21.17
N THR A 517 17.81 -16.56 21.48
CA THR A 517 17.03 -16.44 22.70
C THR A 517 15.58 -16.80 22.39
N GLU A 518 14.61 -16.29 23.15
CA GLU A 518 13.20 -16.49 22.78
C GLU A 518 12.60 -15.20 22.18
N GLU A 519 13.43 -14.18 21.92
CA GLU A 519 13.11 -12.84 21.39
C GLU A 519 13.87 -12.66 20.06
N ASP A 520 13.48 -11.68 19.24
CA ASP A 520 14.13 -11.36 17.95
C ASP A 520 15.66 -11.13 18.08
N ASP A 521 16.48 -11.95 17.42
CA ASP A 521 17.94 -11.89 17.46
C ASP A 521 18.59 -11.51 16.11
N ILE A 522 19.81 -10.95 16.16
CA ILE A 522 20.75 -11.01 15.03
C ILE A 522 21.84 -12.00 15.35
N ILE A 523 22.02 -13.00 14.49
CA ILE A 523 23.07 -13.99 14.65
C ILE A 523 23.97 -13.99 13.42
N LYS A 524 25.29 -13.85 13.61
CA LYS A 524 26.28 -13.84 12.51
C LYS A 524 27.35 -14.88 12.73
N GLY A 525 27.51 -15.80 11.77
CA GLY A 525 28.54 -16.83 11.73
C GLY A 525 29.94 -16.27 11.51
N LEU A 526 30.10 -15.49 10.43
CA LEU A 526 31.35 -14.94 9.88
C LEU A 526 32.08 -15.92 8.96
N GLU A 527 33.32 -16.31 9.27
CA GLU A 527 34.03 -17.33 8.49
C GLU A 527 33.93 -18.67 9.21
N GLY A 528 33.92 -19.77 8.47
CA GLY A 528 33.90 -21.12 9.03
C GLY A 528 32.58 -21.82 8.76
N ASN A 529 32.50 -23.11 9.10
CA ASN A 529 31.29 -23.89 8.85
C ASN A 529 30.45 -23.93 10.13
N ASP A 530 29.48 -23.05 10.22
CA ASP A 530 28.73 -22.73 11.42
C ASP A 530 27.46 -23.56 11.58
N THR A 531 26.93 -23.56 12.80
CA THR A 531 25.60 -24.10 13.10
C THR A 531 24.87 -23.09 13.96
N ILE A 532 23.82 -22.49 13.40
CA ILE A 532 23.09 -21.38 13.98
C ILE A 532 21.62 -21.78 14.15
N HIS A 533 21.01 -21.41 15.28
CA HIS A 533 19.61 -21.69 15.61
C HIS A 533 18.95 -20.46 16.23
N GLY A 534 17.86 -19.94 15.66
CA GLY A 534 17.12 -18.76 16.16
C GLY A 534 16.26 -19.05 17.40
N ASP A 535 15.52 -20.17 17.39
CA ASP A 535 14.58 -20.68 18.42
C ASP A 535 13.15 -20.13 18.26
N ARG A 536 12.84 -18.93 18.80
CA ARG A 536 11.50 -18.33 18.71
C ARG A 536 11.57 -16.84 18.39
N SER A 537 10.45 -16.35 17.87
CA SER A 537 10.24 -14.96 17.43
C SER A 537 10.97 -14.73 16.12
N ASP A 538 11.06 -13.48 15.65
CA ASP A 538 11.43 -13.20 14.28
C ASP A 538 12.94 -12.91 14.23
N ASP A 539 13.74 -13.88 13.79
CA ASP A 539 15.21 -13.81 13.86
C ASP A 539 15.85 -13.41 12.51
N LEU A 540 16.98 -12.68 12.58
CA LEU A 540 17.87 -12.47 11.43
C LEU A 540 19.17 -13.28 11.61
N ILE A 541 19.41 -14.23 10.71
CA ILE A 541 20.53 -15.15 10.78
C ILE A 541 21.39 -15.04 9.51
N GLN A 542 22.68 -14.76 9.68
CA GLN A 542 23.64 -14.70 8.57
C GLN A 542 24.77 -15.71 8.78
N GLY A 543 24.89 -16.70 7.90
CA GLY A 543 26.03 -17.63 7.83
C GLY A 543 27.32 -16.91 7.45
N ASN A 544 27.29 -16.21 6.31
CA ASN A 544 28.38 -15.48 5.65
C ASN A 544 29.32 -16.37 4.83
N GLN A 545 30.41 -16.91 5.38
CA GLN A 545 31.45 -17.61 4.59
C GLN A 545 31.72 -18.99 5.16
N GLY A 546 31.44 -20.04 4.40
CA GLY A 546 31.66 -21.43 4.80
C GLY A 546 30.44 -22.29 4.46
N ASP A 547 30.51 -23.60 4.71
CA ASP A 547 29.31 -24.45 4.54
C ASP A 547 28.54 -24.49 5.88
N ASP A 548 27.53 -23.63 6.00
CA ASP A 548 26.78 -23.31 7.20
C ASP A 548 25.49 -24.13 7.36
N LYS A 549 24.97 -24.14 8.59
CA LYS A 549 23.69 -24.76 8.94
C LYS A 549 22.84 -23.80 9.74
N LEU A 550 21.79 -23.29 9.11
CA LEU A 550 20.91 -22.29 9.68
C LEU A 550 19.53 -22.91 9.97
N GLU A 551 18.97 -22.62 11.15
CA GLU A 551 17.62 -23.02 11.55
C GLU A 551 16.94 -21.82 12.23
N GLY A 552 15.88 -21.27 11.64
CA GLY A 552 15.16 -20.12 12.19
C GLY A 552 14.39 -20.52 13.44
N GLY A 553 13.39 -21.39 13.26
CA GLY A 553 12.69 -22.05 14.35
C GLY A 553 11.20 -21.77 14.32
N ARG A 554 10.75 -20.76 15.05
CA ARG A 554 9.35 -20.30 15.04
C ARG A 554 9.35 -18.78 14.96
N GLY A 555 8.48 -18.24 14.13
CA GLY A 555 8.43 -16.80 13.89
C GLY A 555 8.63 -16.59 12.40
N HIS A 556 8.70 -15.34 11.98
CA HIS A 556 9.14 -15.01 10.63
C HIS A 556 10.64 -14.78 10.65
N ASP A 557 11.40 -15.79 10.25
CA ASP A 557 12.85 -15.72 10.27
C ASP A 557 13.40 -15.27 8.90
N ASP A 558 14.50 -14.52 8.91
CA ASP A 558 15.28 -14.08 7.74
C ASP A 558 16.67 -14.76 7.80
N LEU A 559 16.95 -15.67 6.87
CA LEU A 559 18.13 -16.51 6.88
C LEU A 559 18.94 -16.37 5.58
N ASP A 560 20.17 -15.86 5.71
CA ASP A 560 21.14 -15.68 4.62
C ASP A 560 22.32 -16.64 4.82
N GLY A 561 22.49 -17.60 3.90
CA GLY A 561 23.62 -18.54 3.88
C GLY A 561 24.95 -17.84 3.60
N GLY A 562 24.98 -17.04 2.53
CA GLY A 562 26.11 -16.22 2.14
C GLY A 562 26.94 -16.89 1.06
N SER A 563 28.01 -17.60 1.39
CA SER A 563 28.83 -18.30 0.39
C SER A 563 29.36 -19.60 0.94
N GLY A 564 29.25 -20.65 0.14
CA GLY A 564 29.54 -22.02 0.55
C GLY A 564 28.32 -22.89 0.28
N ASN A 565 28.38 -24.18 0.61
CA ASN A 565 27.24 -25.08 0.37
C ASN A 565 26.40 -25.18 1.64
N ASP A 566 25.44 -24.29 1.78
CA ASP A 566 24.69 -24.05 3.00
C ASP A 566 23.49 -24.98 3.14
N THR A 567 23.04 -25.14 4.37
CA THR A 567 21.79 -25.85 4.70
C THR A 567 20.92 -24.95 5.56
N ILE A 568 19.87 -24.41 4.96
CA ILE A 568 19.00 -23.40 5.54
C ILE A 568 17.62 -24.00 5.80
N ARG A 569 17.05 -23.73 6.97
CA ARG A 569 15.70 -24.15 7.36
C ARG A 569 14.96 -23.03 8.09
N GLY A 570 13.85 -22.56 7.53
CA GLY A 570 13.00 -21.54 8.16
C GLY A 570 12.33 -22.09 9.41
N GLY A 571 11.42 -23.04 9.24
CA GLY A 571 10.78 -23.76 10.34
C GLY A 571 9.27 -23.57 10.39
N ARG A 572 8.79 -22.61 11.17
CA ARG A 572 7.36 -22.30 11.30
C ARG A 572 7.17 -20.80 11.31
N GLY A 573 6.17 -20.35 10.56
CA GLY A 573 5.97 -18.95 10.26
C GLY A 573 6.29 -18.76 8.79
N ARG A 574 5.99 -17.58 8.25
CA ARG A 574 6.41 -17.22 6.91
C ARG A 574 7.88 -16.89 7.02
N ASP A 575 8.77 -17.65 6.40
CA ASP A 575 10.22 -17.45 6.50
C ASP A 575 10.79 -16.91 5.17
N ASP A 576 11.89 -16.14 5.23
CA ASP A 576 12.66 -15.65 4.08
C ASP A 576 14.05 -16.30 4.08
N LEU A 577 14.39 -17.04 3.04
CA LEU A 577 15.62 -17.82 2.94
C LEU A 577 16.40 -17.46 1.67
N ASP A 578 17.63 -17.00 1.85
CA ASP A 578 18.60 -16.74 0.78
C ASP A 578 19.77 -17.73 0.89
N GLY A 579 19.99 -18.53 -0.15
CA GLY A 579 21.12 -19.46 -0.27
C GLY A 579 22.46 -18.74 -0.41
N GLY A 580 22.51 -17.73 -1.26
CA GLY A 580 23.71 -16.97 -1.58
C GLY A 580 24.53 -17.56 -2.74
N LEU A 581 25.78 -17.92 -2.49
CA LEU A 581 26.72 -18.43 -3.50
C LEU A 581 27.05 -19.90 -3.25
N ASP A 582 27.30 -20.62 -4.34
CA ASP A 582 27.57 -22.06 -4.38
C ASP A 582 26.30 -22.88 -4.13
N ASN A 583 26.40 -24.21 -3.93
CA ASN A 583 25.25 -25.10 -4.06
C ASN A 583 24.56 -25.35 -2.72
N ASP A 584 23.35 -24.83 -2.57
CA ASP A 584 22.63 -24.74 -1.31
C ASP A 584 21.46 -25.70 -1.17
N PHE A 585 21.07 -25.91 0.10
CA PHE A 585 19.85 -26.63 0.45
C PHE A 585 18.93 -25.73 1.27
N LEU A 586 17.80 -25.35 0.71
CA LEU A 586 16.79 -24.51 1.37
C LEU A 586 15.53 -25.31 1.68
N GLN A 587 14.95 -25.05 2.86
CA GLN A 587 13.68 -25.64 3.27
C GLN A 587 12.85 -24.65 4.13
N GLY A 588 11.74 -24.15 3.60
CA GLY A 588 10.87 -23.17 4.28
C GLY A 588 10.18 -23.80 5.49
N GLY A 589 9.28 -24.74 5.26
CA GLY A 589 8.71 -25.61 6.28
C GLY A 589 7.21 -25.46 6.44
N ARG A 590 6.75 -24.51 7.26
CA ARG A 590 5.33 -24.24 7.49
C ARG A 590 5.11 -22.74 7.50
N GLY A 591 4.41 -22.24 6.52
CA GLY A 591 4.11 -20.82 6.36
C GLY A 591 4.06 -20.56 4.86
N ASN A 592 3.80 -19.33 4.47
CA ASN A 592 3.95 -18.95 3.07
C ASN A 592 5.37 -18.43 2.92
N ASP A 593 6.31 -19.31 2.58
CA ASP A 593 7.74 -19.03 2.66
C ASP A 593 8.27 -18.41 1.34
N ILE A 594 9.30 -17.57 1.43
CA ILE A 594 10.08 -17.07 0.27
C ILE A 594 11.46 -17.73 0.32
N LEU A 595 11.86 -18.37 -0.78
CA LEU A 595 13.14 -19.08 -0.88
C LEU A 595 13.84 -18.71 -2.18
N ASP A 596 15.04 -18.14 -2.08
CA ASP A 596 15.90 -17.78 -3.21
C ASP A 596 17.22 -18.56 -3.15
N GLY A 597 17.49 -19.37 -4.17
CA GLY A 597 18.76 -20.11 -4.32
C GLY A 597 19.94 -19.22 -4.70
N ASN A 598 19.68 -18.09 -5.37
CA ASN A 598 20.69 -17.20 -5.93
C ASN A 598 21.66 -17.88 -6.91
N HIS A 599 22.87 -18.26 -6.49
CA HIS A 599 23.94 -18.68 -7.39
C HIS A 599 24.46 -20.07 -7.07
N GLY A 600 24.03 -21.11 -7.78
CA GLY A 600 24.53 -22.46 -7.56
C GLY A 600 23.65 -23.51 -8.21
N ASP A 601 24.02 -24.78 -8.08
CA ASP A 601 23.05 -25.86 -8.37
C ASP A 601 22.33 -26.20 -7.06
N ASP A 602 21.18 -25.57 -6.83
CA ASP A 602 20.49 -25.53 -5.54
C ASP A 602 19.39 -26.59 -5.41
N THR A 603 18.99 -26.85 -4.16
CA THR A 603 17.85 -27.71 -3.86
C THR A 603 16.89 -26.99 -2.90
N ILE A 604 15.75 -26.59 -3.44
CA ILE A 604 14.78 -25.72 -2.77
C ILE A 604 13.47 -26.46 -2.48
N LYS A 605 12.97 -26.32 -1.25
CA LYS A 605 11.72 -26.95 -0.80
C LYS A 605 10.87 -26.00 0.02
N GLY A 606 9.76 -25.51 -0.54
CA GLY A 606 8.81 -24.64 0.17
C GLY A 606 8.25 -25.31 1.42
N GLY A 607 7.39 -26.31 1.26
CA GLY A 607 6.94 -27.15 2.36
C GLY A 607 5.42 -27.26 2.44
N ARG A 608 4.80 -26.37 3.21
CA ARG A 608 3.35 -26.35 3.42
C ARG A 608 2.86 -24.91 3.40
N HIS A 609 1.67 -24.75 2.83
CA HIS A 609 1.05 -23.49 2.44
C HIS A 609 1.71 -22.95 1.18
N ASP A 610 1.42 -21.71 0.81
CA ASP A 610 1.67 -21.21 -0.53
C ASP A 610 3.05 -20.54 -0.54
N ASP A 611 4.02 -21.20 -1.19
CA ASP A 611 5.42 -20.82 -1.15
C ASP A 611 5.87 -20.16 -2.47
N ILE A 612 6.83 -19.21 -2.39
CA ILE A 612 7.52 -18.62 -3.55
C ILE A 612 8.96 -19.14 -3.57
N LEU A 613 9.36 -19.77 -4.67
CA LEU A 613 10.69 -20.34 -4.85
C LEU A 613 11.34 -19.77 -6.11
N ASP A 614 12.58 -19.32 -6.00
CA ASP A 614 13.44 -18.93 -7.12
C ASP A 614 14.75 -19.73 -7.07
N GLY A 615 15.09 -20.40 -8.17
CA GLY A 615 16.35 -21.14 -8.31
C GLY A 615 17.55 -20.22 -8.54
N GLY A 616 17.34 -19.08 -9.21
CA GLY A 616 18.41 -18.16 -9.55
C GLY A 616 19.25 -18.64 -10.73
N SER A 617 20.54 -18.95 -10.52
CA SER A 617 21.43 -19.37 -11.61
C SER A 617 22.12 -20.69 -11.28
N GLY A 618 22.03 -21.65 -12.19
CA GLY A 618 22.64 -22.97 -12.09
C GLY A 618 21.63 -24.05 -12.44
N ASP A 619 21.95 -25.31 -12.18
CA ASP A 619 21.03 -26.42 -12.49
C ASP A 619 20.20 -26.79 -11.24
N ASP A 620 19.02 -26.19 -11.07
CA ASP A 620 18.31 -26.20 -9.79
C ASP A 620 17.28 -27.32 -9.62
N ILE A 621 16.95 -27.65 -8.37
CA ILE A 621 15.88 -28.60 -8.02
C ILE A 621 14.85 -27.91 -7.13
N LEU A 622 13.66 -27.64 -7.68
CA LEU A 622 12.57 -26.96 -6.99
C LEU A 622 11.43 -27.93 -6.65
N ASN A 623 10.94 -27.86 -5.42
CA ASN A 623 9.76 -28.59 -4.97
C ASN A 623 8.94 -27.72 -4.02
N GLY A 624 7.90 -27.06 -4.55
CA GLY A 624 6.99 -26.22 -3.76
C GLY A 624 6.40 -26.93 -2.54
N GLY A 625 5.87 -28.15 -2.70
CA GLY A 625 5.46 -28.97 -1.55
C GLY A 625 3.95 -29.15 -1.43
N ARG A 626 3.24 -28.38 -0.60
CA ARG A 626 1.78 -28.46 -0.43
C ARG A 626 1.24 -27.05 -0.35
N GLY A 627 0.21 -26.74 -1.11
CA GLY A 627 -0.26 -25.38 -1.27
C GLY A 627 -0.24 -25.06 -2.76
N SER A 628 -0.55 -23.82 -3.09
CA SER A 628 -0.36 -23.23 -4.41
C SER A 628 1.01 -22.56 -4.44
N ASP A 629 1.99 -23.25 -5.03
CA ASP A 629 3.38 -22.80 -5.00
C ASP A 629 3.73 -22.06 -6.30
N VAL A 630 4.48 -20.96 -6.21
CA VAL A 630 5.05 -20.25 -7.37
C VAL A 630 6.53 -20.58 -7.47
N MET A 631 6.98 -21.05 -8.64
CA MET A 631 8.36 -21.45 -8.87
C MET A 631 8.94 -20.75 -10.11
N THR A 632 10.13 -20.20 -9.97
CA THR A 632 10.98 -19.67 -11.04
C THR A 632 12.26 -20.51 -11.06
N GLY A 633 12.63 -21.06 -12.21
CA GLY A 633 13.87 -21.85 -12.35
C GLY A 633 15.10 -20.95 -12.46
N GLY A 634 15.01 -19.93 -13.31
CA GLY A 634 16.07 -18.98 -13.57
C GLY A 634 16.98 -19.39 -14.73
N GLU A 635 18.29 -19.19 -14.59
CA GLU A 635 19.27 -19.57 -15.62
C GLU A 635 19.81 -20.99 -15.39
N GLY A 636 19.50 -21.94 -16.27
CA GLY A 636 20.22 -23.22 -16.28
C GLY A 636 19.36 -24.39 -16.71
N TYR A 637 19.69 -25.59 -16.24
CA TYR A 637 18.83 -26.77 -16.42
C TYR A 637 18.07 -27.03 -15.12
N ASP A 638 16.78 -26.68 -15.11
CA ASP A 638 16.01 -26.73 -13.86
C ASP A 638 15.10 -27.94 -13.78
N HIS A 639 14.87 -28.38 -12.54
CA HIS A 639 14.14 -29.59 -12.24
C HIS A 639 13.03 -29.37 -11.22
N PHE A 640 11.81 -29.18 -11.73
CA PHE A 640 10.60 -28.96 -10.94
C PHE A 640 9.95 -30.29 -10.54
N ILE A 641 9.77 -30.54 -9.25
CA ILE A 641 9.24 -31.79 -8.71
C ILE A 641 7.82 -31.60 -8.19
N PHE A 642 6.88 -32.37 -8.77
CA PHE A 642 5.48 -32.43 -8.36
C PHE A 642 5.14 -33.79 -7.76
N LYS A 643 4.68 -33.80 -6.51
CA LYS A 643 4.34 -35.05 -5.79
C LYS A 643 2.85 -35.38 -5.88
N GLN A 644 2.54 -36.67 -6.09
CA GLN A 644 1.15 -37.18 -6.02
C GLN A 644 0.54 -37.01 -4.62
N ASN A 645 -0.77 -36.75 -4.57
CA ASN A 645 -1.57 -36.59 -3.35
C ASN A 645 -1.11 -35.42 -2.46
N LYS A 646 -0.76 -34.28 -3.05
CA LYS A 646 -0.86 -33.00 -2.32
C LYS A 646 -2.31 -32.91 -1.82
N SER A 647 -2.50 -32.69 -0.53
CA SER A 647 -3.84 -32.46 0.02
C SER A 647 -4.22 -31.04 -0.37
N LEU A 648 -4.63 -30.85 -1.61
CA LEU A 648 -4.99 -29.55 -2.15
C LEU A 648 -6.47 -29.27 -1.89
N LEU A 649 -6.79 -28.06 -1.42
CA LEU A 649 -8.17 -27.60 -1.43
C LEU A 649 -8.62 -27.39 -2.90
N PRO A 650 -9.94 -27.48 -3.19
CA PRO A 650 -10.44 -27.15 -4.51
C PRO A 650 -10.03 -25.71 -4.89
N GLY A 651 -9.23 -25.56 -5.95
CA GLY A 651 -8.77 -24.24 -6.40
C GLY A 651 -7.24 -24.09 -6.36
N GLU A 652 -6.53 -24.86 -5.53
CA GLU A 652 -5.07 -24.75 -5.41
C GLU A 652 -4.33 -25.37 -6.61
N PHE A 653 -3.30 -24.68 -7.10
CA PHE A 653 -2.41 -25.14 -8.17
C PHE A 653 -1.04 -24.49 -8.09
N ASP A 654 -0.02 -25.19 -8.59
CA ASP A 654 1.33 -24.66 -8.66
C ASP A 654 1.55 -23.90 -9.98
N VAL A 655 2.44 -22.92 -9.99
CA VAL A 655 2.82 -22.14 -11.17
C VAL A 655 4.32 -22.24 -11.40
N ILE A 656 4.74 -22.48 -12.65
CA ILE A 656 6.11 -22.31 -13.12
C ILE A 656 6.15 -21.09 -14.05
N LYS A 657 6.92 -20.07 -13.72
CA LYS A 657 6.90 -18.77 -14.40
C LYS A 657 7.73 -18.72 -15.69
N ASP A 658 8.80 -19.49 -15.79
CA ASP A 658 9.87 -19.26 -16.78
C ASP A 658 10.40 -20.52 -17.48
N PHE A 659 9.66 -21.63 -17.42
CA PHE A 659 10.07 -22.93 -17.96
C PHE A 659 10.65 -22.89 -19.38
N GLU A 660 11.93 -23.23 -19.54
CA GLU A 660 12.61 -23.30 -20.84
C GLU A 660 12.44 -24.69 -21.50
N VAL A 661 11.64 -24.74 -22.56
CA VAL A 661 11.34 -25.98 -23.30
C VAL A 661 12.61 -26.66 -23.84
N GLY A 662 12.78 -27.95 -23.52
CA GLY A 662 13.89 -28.77 -23.97
C GLY A 662 15.20 -28.53 -23.23
N VAL A 663 15.20 -27.57 -22.29
CA VAL A 663 16.21 -27.38 -21.27
C VAL A 663 15.64 -27.96 -19.99
N ASP A 664 14.66 -27.32 -19.39
CA ASP A 664 14.11 -27.67 -18.08
C ASP A 664 13.30 -28.95 -18.07
N LYS A 665 13.01 -29.41 -16.84
CA LYS A 665 12.34 -30.66 -16.60
C LYS A 665 11.33 -30.63 -15.49
N ILE A 666 10.22 -31.30 -15.73
CA ILE A 666 9.16 -31.55 -14.76
C ILE A 666 9.15 -33.03 -14.36
N GLU A 667 9.34 -33.32 -13.07
CA GLU A 667 9.19 -34.67 -12.50
C GLU A 667 7.85 -34.82 -11.78
N PHE A 668 7.05 -35.79 -12.22
CA PHE A 668 5.88 -36.25 -11.49
C PHE A 668 6.24 -37.44 -10.59
N HIS A 669 6.52 -37.13 -9.33
CA HIS A 669 6.96 -38.08 -8.32
C HIS A 669 5.79 -38.85 -7.69
N GLY A 670 5.87 -40.18 -7.67
CA GLY A 670 4.84 -41.06 -7.09
C GLY A 670 3.76 -41.50 -8.08
N TRP A 671 3.92 -41.18 -9.36
CA TRP A 671 2.99 -41.54 -10.43
C TRP A 671 3.39 -42.86 -11.12
N GLY A 672 4.55 -43.41 -10.76
CA GLY A 672 5.09 -44.66 -11.26
C GLY A 672 5.83 -44.51 -12.59
N ASN A 673 6.49 -45.57 -13.05
CA ASN A 673 7.26 -45.53 -14.31
C ASN A 673 6.34 -45.52 -15.53
N ILE A 674 6.00 -44.33 -16.01
CA ILE A 674 5.23 -44.09 -17.24
C ILE A 674 6.20 -43.61 -18.33
N ASP A 675 5.99 -44.04 -19.58
CA ASP A 675 6.71 -43.47 -20.72
C ASP A 675 6.22 -42.02 -20.94
N PRO A 676 7.09 -41.01 -20.83
CA PRO A 676 6.67 -39.61 -20.87
C PRO A 676 5.95 -39.20 -22.15
N GLN A 677 6.38 -39.75 -23.31
CA GLN A 677 5.79 -39.39 -24.59
C GLN A 677 4.44 -40.06 -24.79
N GLU A 678 4.28 -41.32 -24.34
CA GLU A 678 2.97 -41.97 -24.32
C GLU A 678 2.00 -41.28 -23.36
N TRP A 679 2.49 -40.84 -22.19
CA TRP A 679 1.71 -40.06 -21.24
C TRP A 679 1.20 -38.76 -21.85
N LEU A 680 2.11 -37.91 -22.34
CA LEU A 680 1.79 -36.61 -22.95
C LEU A 680 0.72 -36.74 -24.04
N ASN A 681 0.89 -37.71 -24.94
CA ASN A 681 -0.09 -37.99 -26.00
C ASN A 681 -1.47 -38.42 -25.46
N SER A 682 -1.49 -39.18 -24.36
CA SER A 682 -2.73 -39.68 -23.76
C SER A 682 -3.52 -38.59 -23.03
N VAL A 683 -2.84 -37.72 -22.29
CA VAL A 683 -3.51 -36.69 -21.48
C VAL A 683 -4.01 -35.51 -22.31
N ILE A 684 -3.33 -35.18 -23.43
CA ILE A 684 -3.84 -34.24 -24.44
C ILE A 684 -5.17 -34.75 -25.01
N TYR A 685 -5.27 -36.05 -25.31
CA TYR A 685 -6.49 -36.64 -25.86
C TYR A 685 -7.65 -36.69 -24.84
N GLU A 686 -7.32 -36.78 -23.55
CA GLU A 686 -8.28 -36.79 -22.45
C GLU A 686 -8.68 -35.38 -21.97
N GLY A 687 -8.11 -34.32 -22.55
CA GLY A 687 -8.41 -32.92 -22.20
C GLY A 687 -7.87 -32.49 -20.84
N ARG A 688 -6.82 -33.16 -20.34
CA ARG A 688 -6.16 -32.86 -19.05
C ARG A 688 -4.93 -31.97 -19.18
N ILE A 689 -4.53 -31.70 -20.41
CA ILE A 689 -3.61 -30.62 -20.72
C ILE A 689 -4.35 -29.68 -21.64
N THR A 690 -4.38 -28.40 -21.29
CA THR A 690 -5.07 -27.36 -22.05
C THR A 690 -4.20 -26.12 -22.13
N ASN A 691 -4.10 -25.54 -23.32
CA ASN A 691 -3.61 -24.18 -23.45
C ASN A 691 -4.64 -23.25 -22.82
N THR A 692 -4.17 -22.37 -21.95
CA THR A 692 -4.89 -21.20 -21.43
C THR A 692 -4.39 -19.95 -22.14
N GLU A 693 -4.87 -18.77 -21.74
CA GLU A 693 -4.27 -17.51 -22.19
C GLU A 693 -2.84 -17.36 -21.66
N ASP A 694 -2.60 -17.82 -20.43
CA ASP A 694 -1.36 -17.62 -19.70
C ASP A 694 -0.30 -18.70 -19.96
N GLY A 695 -0.66 -19.85 -20.55
CA GLY A 695 0.30 -20.92 -20.86
C GLY A 695 -0.33 -22.31 -20.94
N THR A 696 0.34 -23.33 -20.41
CA THR A 696 -0.14 -24.72 -20.42
C THR A 696 -0.53 -25.19 -19.04
N LEU A 697 -1.81 -25.49 -18.84
CA LEU A 697 -2.34 -26.06 -17.60
C LEU A 697 -2.36 -27.60 -17.67
N PHE A 698 -1.74 -28.23 -16.68
CA PHE A 698 -1.77 -29.68 -16.45
C PHE A 698 -2.71 -30.02 -15.31
N GLN A 699 -3.56 -31.02 -15.52
CA GLN A 699 -4.42 -31.56 -14.48
C GLN A 699 -4.13 -33.03 -14.19
N ALA A 700 -3.79 -33.31 -12.94
CA ALA A 700 -3.54 -34.62 -12.39
C ALA A 700 -4.83 -35.40 -12.09
N ASN A 701 -4.71 -36.73 -12.05
CA ASN A 701 -5.81 -37.63 -11.72
C ASN A 701 -6.36 -37.47 -10.29
N ASP A 702 -5.52 -36.97 -9.38
CA ASP A 702 -5.86 -36.71 -7.98
C ASP A 702 -6.39 -35.27 -7.75
N GLY A 703 -6.51 -34.47 -8.81
CA GLY A 703 -7.02 -33.10 -8.77
C GLY A 703 -5.96 -32.02 -8.70
N GLY A 704 -4.67 -32.38 -8.51
CA GLY A 704 -3.57 -31.41 -8.55
C GLY A 704 -3.43 -30.76 -9.92
N LYS A 705 -2.99 -29.51 -9.92
CA LYS A 705 -2.86 -28.69 -11.12
C LYS A 705 -1.52 -27.98 -11.13
N VAL A 706 -0.95 -27.82 -12.32
CA VAL A 706 0.30 -27.06 -12.54
C VAL A 706 0.09 -26.20 -13.79
N LEU A 707 0.32 -24.90 -13.68
CA LEU A 707 0.39 -23.98 -14.81
C LEU A 707 1.86 -23.77 -15.18
N ILE A 708 2.20 -23.96 -16.46
CA ILE A 708 3.46 -23.49 -17.03
C ILE A 708 3.16 -22.22 -17.81
N GLU A 709 3.59 -21.08 -17.31
CA GLU A 709 3.34 -19.78 -17.94
C GLU A 709 4.13 -19.64 -19.25
N GLY A 710 3.56 -18.96 -20.23
CA GLY A 710 4.20 -18.60 -21.50
C GLY A 710 4.52 -19.76 -22.45
N VAL A 711 4.30 -21.02 -22.04
CA VAL A 711 4.61 -22.21 -22.85
C VAL A 711 3.32 -22.83 -23.41
N SER A 712 3.31 -23.13 -24.71
CA SER A 712 2.20 -23.81 -25.38
C SER A 712 2.40 -25.33 -25.37
N VAL A 713 1.31 -26.11 -25.27
CA VAL A 713 1.37 -27.58 -25.25
C VAL A 713 2.02 -28.16 -26.50
N GLU A 714 1.94 -27.46 -27.63
CA GLU A 714 2.53 -27.85 -28.90
C GLU A 714 4.06 -27.81 -28.90
N ASP A 715 4.66 -27.03 -28.01
CA ASP A 715 6.12 -26.90 -27.91
C ASP A 715 6.73 -27.99 -27.03
N LEU A 716 5.92 -28.61 -26.17
CA LEU A 716 6.35 -29.64 -25.24
C LEU A 716 6.49 -31.03 -25.87
N SER A 717 7.41 -31.81 -25.32
CA SER A 717 7.69 -33.19 -25.73
C SER A 717 7.99 -34.10 -24.53
N GLY A 718 8.08 -35.40 -24.78
CA GLY A 718 8.39 -36.36 -23.72
C GLY A 718 9.77 -36.18 -23.06
N SER A 719 10.67 -35.36 -23.61
CA SER A 719 11.95 -35.08 -22.94
C SER A 719 11.81 -34.18 -21.72
N ASP A 720 10.78 -33.33 -21.72
CA ASP A 720 10.57 -32.26 -20.74
C ASP A 720 9.95 -32.81 -19.45
N PHE A 721 9.63 -34.11 -19.44
CA PHE A 721 8.97 -34.78 -18.34
C PHE A 721 9.75 -36.01 -17.86
N SER A 722 9.63 -36.29 -16.57
CA SER A 722 9.95 -37.61 -16.01
C SER A 722 8.93 -38.05 -14.97
N PHE A 723 8.92 -39.35 -14.72
CA PHE A 723 8.02 -40.00 -13.77
C PHE A 723 8.84 -40.97 -12.93
N SER A 724 8.62 -40.95 -11.62
CA SER A 724 9.38 -41.80 -10.66
C SER A 724 8.50 -42.46 -9.60
#